data_AF-A0AAU9J676-F1
#
_entry.id   AF-A0AAU9J676-F1
#
_cell.length_a   1.000
_cell.length_b   1.000
_cell.length_c   1.000
_cell.angle_alpha   90.00
_cell.angle_beta   90.00
_cell.angle_gamma   90.00
#
_symmetry.space_group_name_H-M   'P 1'
#
loop_
_entity.id
_entity.type
_entity.pdbx_description
1 polymer ?
#
loop_
_entity_poly.entity_id
_entity_poly.type
_entity_poly.pdbx_seq_one_letter_code
_entity_poly.pdbx_strand_id
1 'polypeptide(L)'
;MSQNSLQPDDPQNDFPSYANDENKGLNKEIIEKKEFVYRFTEEIEEINERVKILTDHFKNVQEELVHTQTLVDTEVKEIESEDHLKQLSERQIGRLYSDLQKLEQEAAEQQDRLNSIQNQIFKGNEKLDQYKLKMNWNQEELEQWALASRQKEDDNLTLEKYRRADEAKIKELTLHIEKLTMDVRQKQEELDREVTETQAKQIELDKTAEEFKRMHAERHELYERLQDTVKACQRLDKSLHDAGETFGNDRFRIRKKQETLSQRIKNLQKVQIDNQQAQGENTLYLRQLEAQRLKEIQTEQDLKSFKAEVDITKNQLSALASDLAGKRAQIIALNKELAEIKQRFEESKKKEMQTRLKLRSECAMTDNLEAKAKAEELEYKVNQDIQEGLEQEIRDAKERLFKETQTLLDLRSVEANLLGEIKGALAAGRNLQAAISKRDQEIQRQHVLLYNADYLIQFMQRKVDEAKGVQVTDKNKDLLIKCDEKEAELKEKEEQLDKVSKSVKELTDDLRLIERTIEKTQKEESVLSNNYQEMTLQIKMIELEIEKEQKRKDEVLVQHDTMKLEVKKLKDILCGEADRLFSVENRKQQLKMSMEEREKEINVHKETLLAEQRAAEDEKHKVLVELADRKSKVQNLKVKYENLCYKNRAQEEGEERTQAYYVIKAAQEREELQRYGDELDSKIRKAEREIRALANTLEHLKGRNSKFRDSFAAKGDESEQQMKNALEDQCRGATEQLSKRERELRTLQKQYEEDMKRLMEIQTRNDTLKRMAAETENNKEQLGSQISVQQEKLERAINLARNKETSLDRAQELDLRLQLAKTKNRCLMSTLTILSTDIPEISHLIESALEQHGIKIPSRPPSSAGSRSSRASSRGSRR
;
A
#
# COMPACT_ATOMS: atom_id res chain seq x y z
N MET A 1 -109.73 -85.03 -10.15
CA MET A 1 -109.96 -84.41 -8.84
C MET A 1 -110.88 -83.22 -9.06
N SER A 2 -111.89 -82.87 -8.28
CA SER A 2 -112.65 -83.48 -7.19
C SER A 2 -113.58 -82.34 -6.74
N GLN A 3 -114.91 -82.48 -6.85
CA GLN A 3 -115.93 -81.73 -6.07
C GLN A 3 -115.94 -80.17 -6.16
N ASN A 4 -117.07 -79.46 -6.18
CA ASN A 4 -118.48 -79.83 -6.06
C ASN A 4 -119.33 -79.03 -7.05
N SER A 5 -120.38 -79.67 -7.57
CA SER A 5 -121.35 -79.07 -8.50
C SER A 5 -122.73 -78.96 -7.84
N LEU A 6 -123.29 -77.74 -7.89
CA LEU A 6 -124.72 -77.40 -7.83
C LEU A 6 -125.61 -78.01 -6.73
N GLN A 7 -126.11 -77.13 -5.86
CA GLN A 7 -127.56 -76.88 -5.74
C GLN A 7 -127.79 -75.51 -5.05
N PRO A 8 -128.43 -74.53 -5.71
CA PRO A 8 -129.01 -73.38 -5.03
C PRO A 8 -130.41 -73.76 -4.52
N ASP A 9 -130.64 -73.67 -3.22
CA ASP A 9 -131.97 -73.83 -2.63
C ASP A 9 -132.91 -72.71 -3.09
N ASP A 10 -134.13 -73.09 -3.52
CA ASP A 10 -135.24 -72.19 -3.84
C ASP A 10 -135.87 -71.62 -2.53
N PRO A 11 -135.84 -70.29 -2.31
CA PRO A 11 -136.53 -69.67 -1.19
C PRO A 11 -137.68 -68.78 -1.70
N GLN A 12 -138.64 -69.39 -2.41
CA GLN A 12 -139.92 -68.77 -2.78
C GLN A 12 -141.12 -69.51 -2.17
N ASN A 13 -141.15 -69.59 -0.83
CA ASN A 13 -142.39 -69.76 -0.07
C ASN A 13 -142.15 -69.41 1.41
N ASP A 14 -142.10 -68.12 1.72
CA ASP A 14 -142.21 -67.65 3.11
C ASP A 14 -143.16 -66.45 3.20
N PHE A 15 -144.46 -66.77 3.15
CA PHE A 15 -145.52 -65.83 3.54
C PHE A 15 -146.55 -66.58 4.42
N PRO A 16 -146.57 -66.30 5.74
CA PRO A 16 -147.64 -66.74 6.62
C PRO A 16 -149.03 -66.25 6.15
N SER A 17 -150.09 -66.88 6.66
CA SER A 17 -151.48 -66.84 6.17
C SER A 17 -152.23 -65.48 6.23
N TYR A 18 -151.55 -64.34 6.12
CA TYR A 18 -152.14 -63.00 6.07
C TYR A 18 -151.25 -62.02 5.27
N ALA A 19 -151.35 -62.04 3.94
CA ALA A 19 -150.62 -61.13 3.04
C ALA A 19 -151.44 -60.78 1.79
N ASN A 20 -151.49 -59.48 1.46
CA ASN A 20 -152.36 -58.89 0.45
C ASN A 20 -151.90 -59.12 -1.01
N ASP A 21 -152.84 -59.06 -1.95
CA ASP A 21 -152.64 -59.47 -3.34
C ASP A 21 -151.75 -58.55 -4.19
N GLU A 22 -151.48 -57.31 -3.78
CA GLU A 22 -150.62 -56.38 -4.53
C GLU A 22 -149.18 -56.91 -4.70
N ASN A 23 -148.62 -57.56 -3.66
CA ASN A 23 -147.27 -58.11 -3.71
C ASN A 23 -147.11 -59.32 -4.66
N LYS A 24 -148.22 -59.97 -5.04
CA LYS A 24 -148.22 -61.04 -6.06
C LYS A 24 -148.14 -60.49 -7.49
N GLY A 25 -148.43 -59.20 -7.71
CA GLY A 25 -148.30 -58.53 -9.00
C GLY A 25 -146.85 -58.23 -9.37
N LEU A 26 -146.10 -57.60 -8.46
CA LEU A 26 -144.73 -57.13 -8.67
C LEU A 26 -143.73 -58.26 -9.04
N ASN A 27 -143.97 -59.49 -8.59
CA ASN A 27 -143.09 -60.62 -8.91
C ASN A 27 -143.15 -61.03 -10.40
N LYS A 28 -144.20 -60.65 -11.14
CA LYS A 28 -144.29 -60.93 -12.59
C LYS A 28 -143.40 -60.00 -13.43
N GLU A 29 -143.34 -58.71 -13.11
CA GLU A 29 -142.49 -57.74 -13.80
C GLU A 29 -140.98 -58.06 -13.68
N ILE A 30 -140.57 -58.72 -12.60
CA ILE A 30 -139.17 -59.11 -12.37
C ILE A 30 -138.74 -60.24 -13.31
N ILE A 31 -139.67 -61.10 -13.75
CA ILE A 31 -139.37 -62.21 -14.66
C ILE A 31 -139.10 -61.68 -16.07
N GLU A 32 -139.92 -60.77 -16.58
CA GLU A 32 -139.74 -60.17 -17.91
C GLU A 32 -138.40 -59.40 -18.05
N LYS A 33 -137.95 -58.74 -16.97
CA LYS A 33 -136.64 -58.05 -16.97
C LYS A 33 -135.43 -58.99 -17.04
N LYS A 34 -135.57 -60.27 -16.66
CA LYS A 34 -134.45 -61.24 -16.71
C LYS A 34 -134.16 -61.72 -18.13
N GLU A 35 -135.17 -61.89 -18.99
CA GLU A 35 -134.95 -62.26 -20.40
C GLU A 35 -134.22 -61.16 -21.19
N PHE A 36 -134.40 -59.89 -20.82
CA PHE A 36 -133.73 -58.76 -21.46
C PHE A 36 -132.22 -58.73 -21.17
N VAL A 37 -131.79 -59.15 -19.98
CA VAL A 37 -130.38 -59.18 -19.58
C VAL A 37 -129.60 -60.22 -20.39
N TYR A 38 -130.21 -61.37 -20.70
CA TYR A 38 -129.55 -62.48 -21.38
C TYR A 38 -129.09 -62.16 -22.82
N ARG A 39 -129.82 -61.30 -23.53
CA ARG A 39 -129.44 -60.89 -24.90
C ARG A 39 -128.24 -59.94 -24.91
N PHE A 40 -128.20 -59.00 -23.96
CA PHE A 40 -127.06 -58.07 -23.85
C PHE A 40 -125.77 -58.77 -23.43
N THR A 41 -125.82 -59.92 -22.75
CA THR A 41 -124.61 -60.69 -22.44
C THR A 41 -123.95 -61.32 -23.67
N GLU A 42 -124.71 -61.75 -24.68
CA GLU A 42 -124.13 -62.29 -25.93
C GLU A 42 -123.39 -61.20 -26.74
N GLU A 43 -123.97 -60.00 -26.88
CA GLU A 43 -123.32 -58.86 -27.56
C GLU A 43 -122.02 -58.41 -26.86
N ILE A 44 -121.92 -58.58 -25.54
CA ILE A 44 -120.73 -58.24 -24.75
C ILE A 44 -119.60 -59.25 -25.02
N GLU A 45 -119.90 -60.53 -25.24
CA GLU A 45 -118.88 -61.56 -25.50
C GLU A 45 -118.18 -61.34 -26.84
N GLU A 46 -118.92 -61.03 -27.92
CA GLU A 46 -118.31 -60.72 -29.23
C GLU A 46 -117.36 -59.51 -29.19
N ILE A 47 -117.72 -58.46 -28.44
CA ILE A 47 -116.88 -57.28 -28.26
C ILE A 47 -115.59 -57.63 -27.49
N ASN A 48 -115.68 -58.47 -26.46
CA ASN A 48 -114.54 -58.87 -25.66
C ASN A 48 -113.52 -59.69 -26.48
N GLU A 49 -113.96 -60.58 -27.36
CA GLU A 49 -113.05 -61.31 -28.27
C GLU A 49 -112.30 -60.36 -29.21
N ARG A 50 -113.00 -59.37 -29.78
CA ARG A 50 -112.36 -58.36 -30.65
C ARG A 50 -111.35 -57.48 -29.91
N VAL A 51 -111.67 -57.08 -28.67
CA VAL A 51 -110.74 -56.32 -27.81
C VAL A 51 -109.47 -57.14 -27.53
N LYS A 52 -109.60 -58.44 -27.27
CA LYS A 52 -108.47 -59.33 -27.01
C LYS A 52 -107.45 -59.35 -28.16
N ILE A 53 -107.92 -59.54 -29.41
CA ILE A 53 -107.06 -59.56 -30.60
C ILE A 53 -106.31 -58.22 -30.78
N LEU A 54 -107.00 -57.09 -30.60
CA LEU A 54 -106.37 -55.77 -30.69
C LEU A 54 -105.36 -55.51 -29.57
N THR A 55 -105.60 -56.06 -28.38
CA THR A 55 -104.69 -55.93 -27.23
C THR A 55 -103.38 -56.69 -27.48
N ASP A 56 -103.45 -57.88 -28.09
CA ASP A 56 -102.26 -58.67 -28.41
C ASP A 56 -101.47 -58.07 -29.59
N HIS A 57 -102.14 -57.52 -30.61
CA HIS A 57 -101.44 -56.74 -31.65
C HIS A 57 -100.75 -55.49 -31.08
N PHE A 58 -101.38 -54.79 -30.13
CA PHE A 58 -100.79 -53.63 -29.48
C PHE A 58 -99.50 -53.97 -28.70
N LYS A 59 -99.47 -55.12 -28.01
CA LYS A 59 -98.23 -55.61 -27.35
C LYS A 59 -97.10 -55.80 -28.34
N ASN A 60 -97.35 -56.46 -29.47
CA ASN A 60 -96.31 -56.70 -30.48
C ASN A 60 -95.74 -55.38 -31.03
N VAL A 61 -96.59 -54.37 -31.29
CA VAL A 61 -96.15 -53.02 -31.70
C VAL A 61 -95.35 -52.33 -30.59
N GLN A 62 -95.71 -52.54 -29.32
CA GLN A 62 -94.98 -52.01 -28.18
C GLN A 62 -93.61 -52.68 -27.99
N GLU A 63 -93.47 -53.98 -28.28
CA GLU A 63 -92.21 -54.72 -28.26
C GLU A 63 -91.26 -54.23 -29.38
N GLU A 64 -91.74 -54.06 -30.61
CA GLU A 64 -90.98 -53.47 -31.72
C GLU A 64 -90.54 -52.01 -31.44
N LEU A 65 -91.39 -51.22 -30.76
CA LEU A 65 -91.03 -49.87 -30.33
C LEU A 65 -89.93 -49.89 -29.26
N VAL A 66 -89.95 -50.85 -28.33
CA VAL A 66 -88.86 -51.03 -27.36
C VAL A 66 -87.57 -51.49 -28.05
N HIS A 67 -87.64 -52.41 -29.01
CA HIS A 67 -86.46 -52.86 -29.77
C HIS A 67 -85.82 -51.71 -30.57
N THR A 68 -86.62 -50.93 -31.29
CA THR A 68 -86.12 -49.75 -32.02
C THR A 68 -85.57 -48.68 -31.08
N GLN A 69 -86.19 -48.43 -29.92
CA GLN A 69 -85.64 -47.53 -28.90
C GLN A 69 -84.29 -48.04 -28.38
N THR A 70 -84.15 -49.33 -28.07
CA THR A 70 -82.85 -49.87 -27.59
C THR A 70 -81.74 -49.75 -28.62
N LEU A 71 -82.06 -49.82 -29.91
CA LEU A 71 -81.08 -49.68 -31.00
C LEU A 71 -80.66 -48.21 -31.19
N VAL A 72 -81.59 -47.27 -31.07
CA VAL A 72 -81.25 -45.82 -31.02
C VAL A 72 -80.41 -45.51 -29.77
N ASP A 73 -80.74 -46.07 -28.61
CA ASP A 73 -79.98 -45.88 -27.36
C ASP A 73 -78.57 -46.50 -27.40
N THR A 74 -78.28 -47.45 -28.30
CA THR A 74 -76.92 -47.95 -28.56
C THR A 74 -76.16 -47.03 -29.50
N GLU A 75 -76.76 -46.62 -30.63
CA GLU A 75 -76.15 -45.69 -31.60
C GLU A 75 -75.79 -44.35 -30.93
N VAL A 76 -76.65 -43.81 -30.04
CA VAL A 76 -76.35 -42.60 -29.27
C VAL A 76 -75.11 -42.77 -28.38
N LYS A 77 -74.94 -43.94 -27.72
CA LYS A 77 -73.75 -44.22 -26.89
C LYS A 77 -72.49 -44.40 -27.73
N GLU A 78 -72.61 -44.95 -28.93
CA GLU A 78 -71.49 -45.06 -29.86
C GLU A 78 -71.05 -43.67 -30.32
N ILE A 79 -71.98 -42.80 -30.71
CA ILE A 79 -71.71 -41.38 -31.02
C ILE A 79 -71.06 -40.65 -29.84
N GLU A 80 -71.59 -40.79 -28.62
CA GLU A 80 -70.97 -40.21 -27.41
C GLU A 80 -69.53 -40.71 -27.18
N SER A 81 -69.25 -41.98 -27.52
CA SER A 81 -67.91 -42.56 -27.41
C SER A 81 -66.95 -42.02 -28.48
N GLU A 82 -67.41 -41.83 -29.71
CA GLU A 82 -66.63 -41.22 -30.80
C GLU A 82 -66.33 -39.75 -30.51
N ASP A 83 -67.32 -38.97 -30.04
CA ASP A 83 -67.12 -37.57 -29.62
C ASP A 83 -66.13 -37.47 -28.44
N HIS A 84 -66.16 -38.41 -27.50
CA HIS A 84 -65.16 -38.48 -26.43
C HIS A 84 -63.75 -38.79 -26.98
N LEU A 85 -63.60 -39.73 -27.91
CA LEU A 85 -62.32 -40.05 -28.55
C LEU A 85 -61.80 -38.88 -29.40
N LYS A 86 -62.68 -38.16 -30.09
CA LYS A 86 -62.37 -36.94 -30.82
C LYS A 86 -61.89 -35.84 -29.88
N GLN A 87 -62.60 -35.57 -28.78
CA GLN A 87 -62.14 -34.61 -27.75
C GLN A 87 -60.80 -34.99 -27.13
N LEU A 88 -60.52 -36.29 -26.94
CA LEU A 88 -59.23 -36.77 -26.45
C LEU A 88 -58.11 -36.45 -27.46
N SER A 89 -58.34 -36.73 -28.74
CA SER A 89 -57.35 -36.46 -29.79
C SER A 89 -57.15 -34.96 -30.04
N GLU A 90 -58.21 -34.14 -30.03
CA GLU A 90 -58.10 -32.67 -30.08
C GLU A 90 -57.30 -32.09 -28.91
N ARG A 91 -57.52 -32.59 -27.68
CA ARG A 91 -56.71 -32.21 -26.51
C ARG A 91 -55.24 -32.64 -26.65
N GLN A 92 -54.99 -33.83 -27.20
CA GLN A 92 -53.64 -34.32 -27.45
C GLN A 92 -52.93 -33.49 -28.54
N ILE A 93 -53.63 -33.13 -29.61
CA ILE A 93 -53.14 -32.21 -30.65
C ILE A 93 -52.83 -30.84 -30.06
N GLY A 94 -53.74 -30.26 -29.26
CA GLY A 94 -53.51 -28.98 -28.58
C GLY A 94 -52.30 -29.00 -27.64
N ARG A 95 -52.11 -30.11 -26.91
CA ARG A 95 -50.90 -30.33 -26.10
C ARG A 95 -49.64 -30.38 -26.97
N LEU A 96 -49.65 -31.18 -28.05
CA LEU A 96 -48.52 -31.32 -28.96
C LEU A 96 -48.16 -29.98 -29.63
N TYR A 97 -49.14 -29.14 -29.99
CA TYR A 97 -48.90 -27.78 -30.46
C TYR A 97 -48.25 -26.89 -29.39
N SER A 98 -48.72 -26.95 -28.14
CA SER A 98 -48.10 -26.18 -27.05
C SER A 98 -46.68 -26.64 -26.74
N ASP A 99 -46.41 -27.96 -26.77
CA ASP A 99 -45.09 -28.52 -26.53
C ASP A 99 -44.14 -28.24 -27.73
N LEU A 100 -44.64 -28.26 -28.97
CA LEU A 100 -43.89 -27.84 -30.17
C LEU A 100 -43.55 -26.35 -30.14
N GLN A 101 -44.49 -25.48 -29.76
CA GLN A 101 -44.23 -24.04 -29.64
C GLN A 101 -43.17 -23.72 -28.57
N LYS A 102 -43.14 -24.47 -27.45
CA LYS A 102 -42.07 -24.37 -26.45
C LYS A 102 -40.72 -24.79 -27.04
N LEU A 103 -40.68 -25.90 -27.77
CA LEU A 103 -39.45 -26.38 -28.42
C LEU A 103 -38.94 -25.43 -29.50
N GLU A 104 -39.83 -24.76 -30.25
CA GLU A 104 -39.46 -23.70 -31.19
C GLU A 104 -38.89 -22.47 -30.46
N GLN A 105 -39.48 -22.06 -29.33
CA GLN A 105 -38.95 -20.98 -28.51
C GLN A 105 -37.58 -21.35 -27.90
N GLU A 106 -37.44 -22.56 -27.36
CA GLU A 106 -36.15 -23.07 -26.86
C GLU A 106 -35.10 -23.13 -27.98
N ALA A 107 -35.46 -23.56 -29.18
CA ALA A 107 -34.56 -23.56 -30.33
C ALA A 107 -34.10 -22.14 -30.73
N ALA A 108 -35.01 -21.16 -30.72
CA ALA A 108 -34.68 -19.76 -30.95
C ALA A 108 -33.74 -19.20 -29.85
N GLU A 109 -34.02 -19.48 -28.58
CA GLU A 109 -33.14 -19.09 -27.46
C GLU A 109 -31.74 -19.73 -27.56
N GLN A 110 -31.65 -20.99 -27.98
CA GLN A 110 -30.35 -21.65 -28.20
C GLN A 110 -29.62 -21.04 -29.39
N GLN A 111 -30.33 -20.68 -30.47
CA GLN A 111 -29.72 -19.99 -31.62
C GLN A 111 -29.17 -18.61 -31.23
N ASP A 112 -29.90 -17.83 -30.42
CA ASP A 112 -29.43 -16.55 -29.91
C ASP A 112 -28.23 -16.68 -28.96
N ARG A 113 -28.21 -17.72 -28.11
CA ARG A 113 -27.03 -18.06 -27.29
C ARG A 113 -25.83 -18.45 -28.15
N LEU A 114 -26.04 -19.23 -29.21
CA LEU A 114 -24.99 -19.65 -30.15
C LEU A 114 -24.42 -18.44 -30.90
N ASN A 115 -25.29 -17.56 -31.42
CA ASN A 115 -24.91 -16.27 -32.03
C ASN A 115 -24.12 -15.39 -31.05
N SER A 116 -24.55 -15.31 -29.78
CA SER A 116 -23.84 -14.57 -28.72
C SER A 116 -22.44 -15.16 -28.45
N ILE A 117 -22.33 -16.49 -28.34
CA ILE A 117 -21.04 -17.19 -28.16
C ILE A 117 -20.12 -16.98 -29.37
N GLN A 118 -20.64 -17.07 -30.60
CA GLN A 118 -19.85 -16.78 -31.82
C GLN A 118 -19.33 -15.33 -31.82
N ASN A 119 -20.17 -14.36 -31.45
CA ASN A 119 -19.75 -12.96 -31.31
C ASN A 119 -18.70 -12.75 -30.20
N GLN A 120 -18.77 -13.51 -29.10
CA GLN A 120 -17.75 -13.50 -28.05
C GLN A 120 -16.44 -14.14 -28.52
N ILE A 121 -16.49 -15.26 -29.25
CA ILE A 121 -15.32 -15.91 -29.85
C ILE A 121 -14.67 -14.99 -30.87
N PHE A 122 -15.43 -14.31 -31.73
CA PHE A 122 -14.91 -13.35 -32.71
C PHE A 122 -14.16 -12.20 -32.02
N LYS A 123 -14.79 -11.56 -31.01
CA LYS A 123 -14.15 -10.51 -30.19
C LYS A 123 -12.95 -11.03 -29.39
N GLY A 124 -12.97 -12.31 -29.01
CA GLY A 124 -11.85 -12.99 -28.34
C GLY A 124 -10.66 -13.17 -29.28
N ASN A 125 -10.90 -13.64 -30.51
CA ASN A 125 -9.88 -13.79 -31.55
C ASN A 125 -9.30 -12.43 -31.96
N GLU A 126 -10.13 -11.41 -32.14
CA GLU A 126 -9.66 -10.04 -32.45
C GLU A 126 -8.71 -9.51 -31.35
N LYS A 127 -9.06 -9.70 -30.07
CA LYS A 127 -8.17 -9.36 -28.95
C LYS A 127 -6.90 -10.21 -28.94
N LEU A 128 -7.00 -11.50 -29.27
CA LEU A 128 -5.86 -12.40 -29.32
C LEU A 128 -4.87 -12.01 -30.43
N ASP A 129 -5.35 -11.55 -31.59
CA ASP A 129 -4.51 -11.03 -32.67
C ASP A 129 -3.94 -9.64 -32.33
N GLN A 130 -4.68 -8.77 -31.63
CA GLN A 130 -4.13 -7.55 -31.02
C GLN A 130 -3.01 -7.87 -30.01
N TYR A 131 -3.14 -8.94 -29.21
CA TYR A 131 -2.09 -9.37 -28.29
C TYR A 131 -0.88 -9.98 -29.02
N LYS A 132 -1.07 -10.73 -30.11
CA LYS A 132 0.05 -11.20 -30.97
C LYS A 132 0.84 -10.03 -31.56
N LEU A 133 0.15 -9.03 -32.11
CA LEU A 133 0.79 -7.82 -32.66
C LEU A 133 1.59 -7.07 -31.58
N LYS A 134 1.01 -6.90 -30.38
CA LYS A 134 1.73 -6.31 -29.24
C LYS A 134 2.90 -7.16 -28.77
N MET A 135 2.77 -8.49 -28.77
CA MET A 135 3.86 -9.39 -28.38
C MET A 135 5.01 -9.34 -29.38
N ASN A 136 4.72 -9.30 -30.69
CA ASN A 136 5.72 -9.13 -31.73
C ASN A 136 6.43 -7.77 -31.62
N TRP A 137 5.68 -6.68 -31.46
CA TRP A 137 6.26 -5.34 -31.26
C TRP A 137 7.10 -5.27 -29.98
N ASN A 138 6.61 -5.78 -28.85
CA ASN A 138 7.39 -5.83 -27.60
C ASN A 138 8.67 -6.67 -27.75
N GLN A 139 8.65 -7.73 -28.58
CA GLN A 139 9.83 -8.54 -28.84
C GLN A 139 10.83 -7.81 -29.74
N GLU A 140 10.38 -7.17 -30.82
CA GLU A 140 11.22 -6.31 -31.67
C GLU A 140 11.83 -5.15 -30.86
N GLU A 141 11.06 -4.54 -29.95
CA GLU A 141 11.54 -3.48 -29.06
C GLU A 141 12.60 -4.02 -28.08
N LEU A 142 12.37 -5.20 -27.48
CA LEU A 142 13.35 -5.85 -26.60
C LEU A 142 14.65 -6.21 -27.33
N GLU A 143 14.56 -6.71 -28.57
CA GLU A 143 15.71 -7.01 -29.42
C GLU A 143 16.48 -5.73 -29.79
N GLN A 144 15.78 -4.62 -30.10
CA GLN A 144 16.39 -3.31 -30.33
C GLN A 144 17.09 -2.77 -29.07
N TRP A 145 16.46 -2.86 -27.89
CA TRP A 145 17.07 -2.43 -26.62
C TRP A 145 18.28 -3.29 -26.25
N ALA A 146 18.24 -4.60 -26.46
CA ALA A 146 19.37 -5.49 -26.23
C ALA A 146 20.55 -5.18 -27.17
N LEU A 147 20.27 -4.91 -28.44
CA LEU A 147 21.28 -4.57 -29.44
C LEU A 147 21.89 -3.18 -29.19
N ALA A 148 21.08 -2.19 -28.82
CA ALA A 148 21.54 -0.85 -28.42
C ALA A 148 22.36 -0.89 -27.11
N SER A 149 21.96 -1.70 -26.13
CA SER A 149 22.72 -1.92 -24.90
C SER A 149 24.09 -2.52 -25.18
N ARG A 150 24.14 -3.55 -26.04
CA ARG A 150 25.40 -4.18 -26.46
C ARG A 150 26.30 -3.21 -27.23
N GLN A 151 25.75 -2.43 -28.15
CA GLN A 151 26.51 -1.37 -28.84
C GLN A 151 27.07 -0.34 -27.87
N LYS A 152 26.31 0.05 -26.84
CA LYS A 152 26.79 0.99 -25.80
C LYS A 152 27.85 0.39 -24.88
N GLU A 153 27.79 -0.91 -24.62
CA GLU A 153 28.83 -1.66 -23.89
C GLU A 153 30.12 -1.77 -24.71
N ASP A 154 30.02 -2.08 -26.01
CA ASP A 154 31.14 -2.06 -26.95
C ASP A 154 31.75 -0.64 -27.09
N ASP A 155 30.92 0.40 -27.24
CA ASP A 155 31.35 1.81 -27.25
C ASP A 155 32.13 2.16 -25.97
N ASN A 156 31.58 1.85 -24.79
CA ASN A 156 32.24 2.08 -23.50
C ASN A 156 33.58 1.33 -23.39
N LEU A 157 33.66 0.10 -23.91
CA LEU A 157 34.92 -0.65 -24.00
C LEU A 157 35.93 -0.01 -24.95
N THR A 158 35.51 0.69 -26.01
CA THR A 158 36.42 1.49 -26.85
C THR A 158 36.87 2.79 -26.17
N LEU A 159 35.95 3.49 -25.48
CA LEU A 159 36.28 4.69 -24.71
C LEU A 159 37.27 4.40 -23.58
N GLU A 160 37.10 3.31 -22.85
CA GLU A 160 38.03 2.91 -21.78
C GLU A 160 39.39 2.47 -22.34
N LYS A 161 39.45 1.90 -23.56
CA LYS A 161 40.72 1.66 -24.27
C LYS A 161 41.42 2.97 -24.65
N TYR A 162 40.69 3.94 -25.20
CA TYR A 162 41.24 5.26 -25.53
C TYR A 162 41.72 5.98 -24.27
N ARG A 163 40.92 6.00 -23.21
CA ARG A 163 41.30 6.57 -21.91
C ARG A 163 42.59 5.94 -21.37
N ARG A 164 42.76 4.61 -21.43
CA ARG A 164 44.01 3.96 -21.01
C ARG A 164 45.21 4.32 -21.89
N ALA A 165 44.99 4.50 -23.20
CA ALA A 165 46.03 4.98 -24.12
C ALA A 165 46.43 6.45 -23.80
N ASP A 166 45.44 7.31 -23.51
CA ASP A 166 45.67 8.69 -23.10
C ASP A 166 46.36 8.78 -21.73
N GLU A 167 45.95 7.98 -20.74
CA GLU A 167 46.65 7.88 -19.44
C GLU A 167 48.11 7.41 -19.60
N ALA A 168 48.38 6.49 -20.53
CA ALA A 168 49.75 6.09 -20.87
C ALA A 168 50.52 7.23 -21.56
N LYS A 169 49.88 7.97 -22.48
CA LYS A 169 50.51 9.12 -23.15
C LYS A 169 50.77 10.28 -22.19
N ILE A 170 49.87 10.54 -21.24
CA ILE A 170 50.05 11.53 -20.16
C ILE A 170 51.25 11.14 -19.29
N LYS A 171 51.39 9.86 -18.91
CA LYS A 171 52.57 9.37 -18.17
C LYS A 171 53.87 9.56 -18.96
N GLU A 172 53.88 9.23 -20.25
CA GLU A 172 55.04 9.44 -21.13
C GLU A 172 55.42 10.92 -21.25
N LEU A 173 54.44 11.80 -21.48
CA LEU A 173 54.66 13.25 -21.58
C LEU A 173 55.11 13.87 -20.26
N THR A 174 54.56 13.41 -19.13
CA THR A 174 54.97 13.87 -17.79
C THR A 174 56.44 13.50 -17.53
N LEU A 175 56.83 12.26 -17.82
CA LEU A 175 58.21 11.78 -17.68
C LEU A 175 59.16 12.51 -18.66
N HIS A 176 58.67 12.92 -19.83
CA HIS A 176 59.44 13.77 -20.74
C HIS A 176 59.62 15.21 -20.22
N ILE A 177 58.58 15.79 -19.60
CA ILE A 177 58.65 17.10 -18.93
C ILE A 177 59.63 17.05 -17.74
N GLU A 178 59.61 15.99 -16.93
CA GLU A 178 60.56 15.80 -15.83
C GLU A 178 62.01 15.74 -16.33
N LYS A 179 62.28 14.97 -17.40
CA LYS A 179 63.60 14.92 -18.05
C LYS A 179 64.05 16.30 -18.53
N LEU A 180 63.22 17.00 -19.30
CA LEU A 180 63.54 18.35 -19.78
C LEU A 180 63.75 19.34 -18.62
N THR A 181 63.02 19.20 -17.52
CA THR A 181 63.19 20.03 -16.31
C THR A 181 64.52 19.73 -15.61
N MET A 182 64.93 18.46 -15.54
CA MET A 182 66.27 18.07 -15.08
C MET A 182 67.37 18.60 -15.98
N ASP A 183 67.23 18.48 -17.31
CA ASP A 183 68.23 18.95 -18.28
C ASP A 183 68.39 20.48 -18.22
N VAL A 184 67.28 21.23 -18.13
CA VAL A 184 67.30 22.69 -17.91
C VAL A 184 68.01 23.02 -16.60
N ARG A 185 67.75 22.30 -15.51
CA ARG A 185 68.40 22.51 -14.21
C ARG A 185 69.91 22.22 -14.26
N GLN A 186 70.33 21.16 -14.95
CA GLN A 186 71.74 20.87 -15.17
C GLN A 186 72.41 21.98 -15.99
N LYS A 187 71.76 22.49 -17.04
CA LYS A 187 72.28 23.61 -17.83
C LYS A 187 72.33 24.92 -17.05
N GLN A 188 71.39 25.15 -16.13
CA GLN A 188 71.43 26.26 -15.18
C GLN A 188 72.65 26.13 -14.25
N GLU A 189 72.89 24.96 -13.67
CA GLU A 189 74.04 24.70 -12.79
C GLU A 189 75.40 24.74 -13.52
N GLU A 190 75.46 24.37 -14.81
CA GLU A 190 76.63 24.57 -15.66
C GLU A 190 76.86 26.06 -15.96
N LEU A 191 75.81 26.81 -16.31
CA LEU A 191 75.88 28.25 -16.56
C LEU A 191 76.34 29.01 -15.31
N ASP A 192 75.79 28.71 -14.15
CA ASP A 192 76.19 29.34 -12.88
C ASP A 192 77.67 29.04 -12.57
N ARG A 193 78.15 27.81 -12.84
CA ARG A 193 79.58 27.44 -12.73
C ARG A 193 80.45 28.28 -13.68
N GLU A 194 80.14 28.32 -14.96
CA GLU A 194 80.87 29.13 -15.96
C GLU A 194 80.87 30.63 -15.63
N VAL A 195 79.75 31.16 -15.11
CA VAL A 195 79.66 32.54 -14.62
C VAL A 195 80.60 32.76 -13.43
N THR A 196 80.62 31.86 -12.43
CA THR A 196 81.56 31.98 -11.29
C THR A 196 83.02 31.83 -11.70
N GLU A 197 83.36 30.93 -12.64
CA GLU A 197 84.71 30.81 -13.18
C GLU A 197 85.14 32.06 -13.96
N THR A 198 84.24 32.62 -14.76
CA THR A 198 84.51 33.84 -15.54
C THR A 198 84.72 35.03 -14.61
N GLN A 199 83.89 35.18 -13.56
CA GLN A 199 84.06 36.20 -12.53
C GLN A 199 85.38 36.02 -11.76
N ALA A 200 85.74 34.79 -11.40
CA ALA A 200 87.02 34.51 -10.72
C ALA A 200 88.22 34.89 -11.61
N LYS A 201 88.23 34.47 -12.88
CA LYS A 201 89.27 34.84 -13.85
C LYS A 201 89.33 36.34 -14.10
N GLN A 202 88.18 37.04 -14.07
CA GLN A 202 88.15 38.50 -14.21
C GLN A 202 88.76 39.20 -12.98
N ILE A 203 88.48 38.71 -11.77
CA ILE A 203 89.13 39.21 -10.53
C ILE A 203 90.65 38.95 -10.56
N GLU A 204 91.09 37.79 -11.08
CA GLU A 204 92.52 37.50 -11.27
C GLU A 204 93.17 38.44 -12.31
N LEU A 205 92.49 38.75 -13.40
CA LEU A 205 92.95 39.72 -14.41
C LEU A 205 93.01 41.15 -13.86
N ASP A 206 92.01 41.59 -13.10
CA ASP A 206 92.00 42.91 -12.48
C ASP A 206 93.13 43.03 -11.43
N LYS A 207 93.33 42.00 -10.61
CA LYS A 207 94.40 41.96 -9.62
C LYS A 207 95.79 41.92 -10.27
N THR A 208 95.98 41.15 -11.33
CA THR A 208 97.26 41.15 -12.07
C THR A 208 97.48 42.48 -12.80
N ALA A 209 96.43 43.18 -13.23
CA ALA A 209 96.54 44.53 -13.77
C ALA A 209 96.88 45.59 -12.68
N GLU A 210 96.38 45.44 -11.45
CA GLU A 210 96.79 46.25 -10.30
C GLU A 210 98.26 46.00 -9.93
N GLU A 211 98.67 44.73 -9.85
CA GLU A 211 100.06 44.36 -9.60
C GLU A 211 100.99 44.88 -10.71
N PHE A 212 100.57 44.80 -11.98
CA PHE A 212 101.31 45.37 -13.11
C PHE A 212 101.46 46.89 -13.01
N LYS A 213 100.39 47.62 -12.64
CA LYS A 213 100.46 49.07 -12.35
C LYS A 213 101.41 49.38 -11.21
N ARG A 214 101.37 48.60 -10.12
CA ARG A 214 102.28 48.76 -8.96
C ARG A 214 103.74 48.54 -9.37
N MET A 215 104.04 47.45 -10.07
CA MET A 215 105.37 47.15 -10.60
C MET A 215 105.85 48.24 -11.58
N HIS A 216 104.95 48.83 -12.37
CA HIS A 216 105.28 49.96 -13.25
C HIS A 216 105.61 51.24 -12.47
N ALA A 217 104.91 51.53 -11.38
CA ALA A 217 105.22 52.66 -10.49
C ALA A 217 106.56 52.44 -9.76
N GLU A 218 106.78 51.26 -9.17
CA GLU A 218 108.05 50.87 -8.55
C GLU A 218 109.23 50.98 -9.54
N ARG A 219 109.02 50.55 -10.79
CA ARG A 219 110.00 50.70 -11.88
C ARG A 219 110.26 52.16 -12.23
N HIS A 220 109.23 53.02 -12.23
CA HIS A 220 109.38 54.45 -12.51
C HIS A 220 110.16 55.17 -11.41
N GLU A 221 109.86 54.91 -10.13
CA GLU A 221 110.64 55.40 -9.00
C GLU A 221 112.11 54.95 -9.08
N LEU A 222 112.37 53.69 -9.47
CA LEU A 222 113.73 53.20 -9.65
C LEU A 222 114.46 53.97 -10.77
N TYR A 223 113.77 54.27 -11.88
CA TYR A 223 114.33 55.09 -12.95
C TYR A 223 114.62 56.53 -12.51
N GLU A 224 113.77 57.17 -11.69
CA GLU A 224 114.06 58.50 -11.15
C GLU A 224 115.28 58.46 -10.22
N ARG A 225 115.34 57.49 -9.30
CA ARG A 225 116.50 57.29 -8.41
C ARG A 225 117.78 57.06 -9.21
N LEU A 226 117.72 56.25 -10.28
CA LEU A 226 118.86 56.05 -11.20
C LEU A 226 119.24 57.34 -11.93
N GLN A 227 118.26 58.11 -12.42
CA GLN A 227 118.52 59.40 -13.07
C GLN A 227 119.20 60.38 -12.12
N ASP A 228 118.81 60.41 -10.85
CA ASP A 228 119.41 61.28 -9.82
C ASP A 228 120.81 60.83 -9.40
N THR A 229 121.07 59.52 -9.32
CA THR A 229 122.45 59.03 -9.14
C THR A 229 123.35 59.39 -10.33
N VAL A 230 122.84 59.32 -11.57
CA VAL A 230 123.58 59.77 -12.76
C VAL A 230 123.82 61.29 -12.73
N LYS A 231 122.84 62.11 -12.34
CA LYS A 231 123.03 63.56 -12.12
C LYS A 231 124.08 63.83 -11.03
N ALA A 232 124.12 63.03 -9.97
CA ALA A 232 125.13 63.14 -8.91
C ALA A 232 126.54 62.79 -9.43
N CYS A 233 126.69 61.72 -10.20
CA CYS A 233 127.96 61.38 -10.86
C CYS A 233 128.42 62.52 -11.79
N GLN A 234 127.55 63.07 -12.63
CA GLN A 234 127.89 64.21 -13.50
C GLN A 234 128.32 65.47 -12.73
N ARG A 235 127.83 65.69 -11.50
CA ARG A 235 128.30 66.78 -10.62
C ARG A 235 129.68 66.47 -10.04
N LEU A 236 129.95 65.22 -9.66
CA LEU A 236 131.27 64.77 -9.21
C LEU A 236 132.31 64.87 -10.34
N ASP A 237 131.97 64.46 -11.55
CA ASP A 237 132.85 64.55 -12.73
C ASP A 237 133.23 66.01 -13.04
N LYS A 238 132.27 66.94 -12.96
CA LYS A 238 132.55 68.38 -13.08
C LYS A 238 133.48 68.87 -11.97
N SER A 239 133.20 68.51 -10.71
CA SER A 239 134.06 68.87 -9.58
C SER A 239 135.48 68.29 -9.71
N LEU A 240 135.64 67.10 -10.30
CA LEU A 240 136.95 66.51 -10.61
C LEU A 240 137.65 67.23 -11.76
N HIS A 241 136.90 67.70 -12.76
CA HIS A 241 137.44 68.51 -13.86
C HIS A 241 137.97 69.86 -13.34
N ASP A 242 137.20 70.55 -12.51
CA ASP A 242 137.59 71.83 -11.89
C ASP A 242 138.82 71.65 -10.96
N ALA A 243 138.88 70.54 -10.22
CA ALA A 243 140.06 70.14 -9.44
C ALA A 243 141.28 69.83 -10.34
N GLY A 244 141.06 69.29 -11.54
CA GLY A 244 142.08 69.07 -12.56
C GLY A 244 142.66 70.37 -13.13
N GLU A 245 141.80 71.34 -13.47
CA GLU A 245 142.23 72.66 -13.96
C GLU A 245 143.03 73.43 -12.91
N THR A 246 142.58 73.44 -11.66
CA THR A 246 143.30 74.10 -10.56
C THR A 246 144.68 73.47 -10.33
N PHE A 247 144.78 72.13 -10.34
CA PHE A 247 146.07 71.43 -10.28
C PHE A 247 146.98 71.75 -11.49
N GLY A 248 146.41 71.88 -12.70
CA GLY A 248 147.13 72.31 -13.90
C GLY A 248 147.72 73.72 -13.77
N ASN A 249 146.92 74.66 -13.25
CA ASN A 249 147.31 76.04 -13.00
C ASN A 249 148.44 76.16 -11.96
N ASP A 250 148.38 75.40 -10.87
CA ASP A 250 149.45 75.39 -9.87
C ASP A 250 150.73 74.70 -10.38
N ARG A 251 150.63 73.67 -11.21
CA ARG A 251 151.77 73.08 -11.91
C ARG A 251 152.45 74.08 -12.87
N PHE A 252 151.68 74.96 -13.51
CA PHE A 252 152.23 76.05 -14.33
C PHE A 252 152.93 77.14 -13.48
N ARG A 253 152.35 77.50 -12.32
CA ARG A 253 152.99 78.40 -11.34
C ARG A 253 154.32 77.87 -10.82
N ILE A 254 154.42 76.55 -10.57
CA ILE A 254 155.66 75.89 -10.17
C ILE A 254 156.73 76.00 -11.26
N ARG A 255 156.39 75.75 -12.53
CA ARG A 255 157.32 75.94 -13.66
C ARG A 255 157.86 77.37 -13.76
N LYS A 256 156.99 78.39 -13.68
CA LYS A 256 157.44 79.80 -13.65
C LYS A 256 158.40 80.10 -12.49
N LYS A 257 158.15 79.56 -11.29
CA LYS A 257 159.08 79.70 -10.16
C LYS A 257 160.43 79.02 -10.45
N GLN A 258 160.44 77.83 -11.06
CA GLN A 258 161.68 77.15 -11.46
C GLN A 258 162.49 77.95 -12.50
N GLU A 259 161.85 78.61 -13.47
CA GLU A 259 162.53 79.50 -14.42
C GLU A 259 163.15 80.73 -13.73
N THR A 260 162.44 81.38 -12.79
CA THR A 260 163.04 82.50 -12.03
C THR A 260 164.22 82.05 -11.16
N LEU A 261 164.22 80.79 -10.71
CA LEU A 261 165.31 80.21 -9.92
C LEU A 261 166.53 79.91 -10.80
N SER A 262 166.34 79.39 -12.02
CA SER A 262 167.45 79.18 -12.98
C SER A 262 168.07 80.50 -13.46
N GLN A 263 167.28 81.56 -13.61
CA GLN A 263 167.78 82.92 -13.87
C GLN A 263 168.63 83.45 -12.71
N ARG A 264 168.20 83.26 -11.45
CA ARG A 264 169.00 83.63 -10.27
C ARG A 264 170.32 82.85 -10.19
N ILE A 265 170.31 81.56 -10.52
CA ILE A 265 171.53 80.73 -10.57
C ILE A 265 172.55 81.29 -11.58
N LYS A 266 172.11 81.69 -12.78
CA LYS A 266 173.01 82.30 -13.80
C LYS A 266 173.63 83.63 -13.35
N ASN A 267 172.90 84.44 -12.58
CA ASN A 267 173.44 85.68 -12.03
C ASN A 267 174.45 85.39 -10.90
N LEU A 268 174.20 84.36 -10.09
CA LEU A 268 175.11 83.91 -9.03
C LEU A 268 176.42 83.37 -9.61
N GLN A 269 176.37 82.65 -10.73
CA GLN A 269 177.55 82.17 -11.46
C GLN A 269 178.48 83.29 -11.96
N LYS A 270 177.94 84.45 -12.36
CA LYS A 270 178.76 85.61 -12.75
C LYS A 270 179.56 86.16 -11.55
N VAL A 271 178.87 86.39 -10.42
CA VAL A 271 179.51 86.83 -9.17
C VAL A 271 180.52 85.80 -8.63
N GLN A 272 180.34 84.52 -8.95
CA GLN A 272 181.29 83.45 -8.62
C GLN A 272 182.61 83.55 -9.38
N ILE A 273 182.61 84.03 -10.63
CA ILE A 273 183.85 84.23 -11.42
C ILE A 273 184.64 85.42 -10.87
N ASP A 274 183.96 86.51 -10.51
CA ASP A 274 184.61 87.68 -9.88
C ASP A 274 185.22 87.31 -8.51
N ASN A 275 184.56 86.46 -7.73
CA ASN A 275 185.11 85.93 -6.47
C ASN A 275 186.26 84.94 -6.65
N GLN A 276 186.37 84.24 -7.79
CA GLN A 276 187.50 83.34 -8.05
C GLN A 276 188.83 84.07 -8.21
N GLN A 277 188.82 85.34 -8.63
CA GLN A 277 190.02 86.18 -8.64
C GLN A 277 190.49 86.57 -7.22
N ALA A 278 189.57 86.63 -6.25
CA ALA A 278 189.88 86.88 -4.84
C ALA A 278 190.19 85.60 -4.02
N GLN A 279 189.72 84.43 -4.47
CA GLN A 279 189.93 83.16 -3.75
C GLN A 279 191.28 82.47 -4.05
N GLY A 280 192.09 83.00 -4.96
CA GLY A 280 193.47 82.53 -5.17
C GLY A 280 194.36 82.61 -3.92
N GLU A 281 194.01 83.49 -2.97
CA GLU A 281 194.74 83.69 -1.71
C GLU A 281 194.30 82.75 -0.57
N ASN A 282 193.19 82.00 -0.73
CA ASN A 282 192.58 81.22 0.36
C ASN A 282 192.51 79.72 0.05
N THR A 283 193.66 79.16 -0.32
CA THR A 283 193.84 77.71 -0.53
C THR A 283 193.95 76.93 0.80
N LEU A 284 194.00 75.60 0.67
CA LEU A 284 194.48 74.60 1.64
C LEU A 284 193.54 73.91 2.66
N TYR A 285 192.46 74.53 3.19
CA TYR A 285 191.97 74.06 4.50
C TYR A 285 190.86 72.99 4.65
N LEU A 286 189.97 72.72 3.68
CA LEU A 286 188.74 71.93 3.96
C LEU A 286 188.47 70.81 2.93
N ARG A 287 189.09 69.63 3.13
CA ARG A 287 189.01 68.46 2.23
C ARG A 287 188.55 67.15 2.92
N GLN A 288 187.66 67.21 3.92
CA GLN A 288 187.35 66.04 4.79
C GLN A 288 185.92 65.95 5.35
N LEU A 289 184.85 65.85 4.53
CA LEU A 289 183.52 65.45 5.05
C LEU A 289 182.61 64.70 4.06
N GLU A 290 183.10 63.57 3.56
CA GLU A 290 182.48 62.80 2.45
C GLU A 290 181.76 61.52 2.91
N ALA A 291 181.36 61.42 4.20
CA ALA A 291 181.22 60.13 4.90
C ALA A 291 179.81 59.71 5.42
N GLN A 292 178.71 60.38 5.07
CA GLN A 292 177.38 60.08 5.66
C GLN A 292 176.24 59.94 4.61
N ARG A 293 176.16 58.78 3.93
CA ARG A 293 175.11 58.50 2.92
C ARG A 293 174.59 57.04 2.87
N LEU A 294 174.72 56.25 3.94
CA LEU A 294 174.69 54.77 3.84
C LEU A 294 173.78 54.04 4.86
N LYS A 295 172.54 54.50 5.11
CA LYS A 295 171.61 53.85 6.08
C LYS A 295 170.12 53.66 5.72
N GLU A 296 169.60 54.14 4.59
CA GLU A 296 168.14 54.08 4.30
C GLU A 296 167.63 52.79 3.59
N ILE A 297 168.46 51.76 3.42
CA ILE A 297 168.06 50.50 2.74
C ILE A 297 167.20 49.58 3.64
N GLN A 298 166.94 49.95 4.89
CA GLN A 298 166.55 49.01 5.95
C GLN A 298 165.03 48.90 6.22
N THR A 299 164.16 49.66 5.52
CA THR A 299 162.73 49.80 5.87
C THR A 299 161.74 48.93 5.07
N GLU A 300 162.18 48.11 4.12
CA GLU A 300 161.25 47.30 3.28
C GLU A 300 160.85 45.94 3.87
N GLN A 301 161.47 45.48 4.97
CA GLN A 301 161.30 44.09 5.45
C GLN A 301 160.14 43.88 6.46
N ASP A 302 159.71 44.90 7.19
CA ASP A 302 158.80 44.73 8.34
C ASP A 302 157.32 44.55 7.98
N LEU A 303 156.93 44.73 6.71
CA LEU A 303 155.51 44.73 6.30
C LEU A 303 154.89 43.31 6.14
N LYS A 304 155.66 42.24 6.39
CA LYS A 304 155.20 40.84 6.21
C LYS A 304 154.71 40.15 7.49
N SER A 305 155.05 40.64 8.68
CA SER A 305 154.70 40.00 9.97
C SER A 305 153.24 40.23 10.39
N PHE A 306 152.70 41.43 10.16
CA PHE A 306 151.37 41.84 10.64
C PHE A 306 150.16 41.11 10.02
N LYS A 307 150.35 40.26 9.01
CA LYS A 307 149.23 39.51 8.39
C LYS A 307 148.81 38.24 9.16
N ALA A 308 149.62 37.77 10.12
CA ALA A 308 149.36 36.49 10.81
C ALA A 308 148.39 36.62 12.01
N GLU A 309 148.22 37.81 12.61
CA GLU A 309 147.49 37.96 13.88
C GLU A 309 145.97 38.23 13.70
N VAL A 310 145.53 38.61 12.49
CA VAL A 310 144.13 38.99 12.23
C VAL A 310 143.19 37.76 12.19
N ASP A 311 143.66 36.60 11.73
CA ASP A 311 142.79 35.41 11.59
C ASP A 311 142.41 34.74 12.93
N ILE A 312 143.10 35.05 14.04
CA ILE A 312 142.76 34.51 15.36
C ILE A 312 141.44 35.12 15.89
N THR A 313 141.15 36.39 15.56
CA THR A 313 139.91 37.08 16.01
C THR A 313 138.64 36.65 15.26
N LYS A 314 138.76 35.99 14.10
CA LYS A 314 137.63 35.46 13.31
C LYS A 314 136.90 34.30 13.99
N ASN A 315 137.63 33.42 14.68
CA ASN A 315 137.07 32.16 15.19
C ASN A 315 136.15 32.33 16.40
N GLN A 316 136.24 33.44 17.14
CA GLN A 316 135.38 33.71 18.29
C GLN A 316 134.00 34.27 17.90
N LEU A 317 133.87 34.90 16.72
CA LEU A 317 132.58 35.40 16.22
C LEU A 317 131.69 34.29 15.63
N SER A 318 132.31 33.20 15.16
CA SER A 318 131.62 32.05 14.56
C SER A 318 130.75 31.27 15.56
N ALA A 319 131.24 31.09 16.80
CA ALA A 319 130.54 30.34 17.83
C ALA A 319 129.20 30.98 18.24
N LEU A 320 129.18 32.30 18.46
CA LEU A 320 127.96 33.02 18.86
C LEU A 320 126.90 33.12 17.76
N ALA A 321 127.30 33.03 16.48
CA ALA A 321 126.37 32.94 15.36
C ALA A 321 125.65 31.58 15.32
N SER A 322 126.30 30.51 15.76
CA SER A 322 125.75 29.15 15.79
C SER A 322 124.62 29.01 16.83
N ASP A 323 124.85 29.47 18.07
CA ASP A 323 123.86 29.38 19.15
C ASP A 323 122.59 30.22 18.85
N LEU A 324 122.76 31.38 18.21
CA LEU A 324 121.64 32.24 17.83
C LEU A 324 120.83 31.68 16.65
N ALA A 325 121.48 30.92 15.75
CA ALA A 325 120.79 30.13 14.72
C ALA A 325 120.02 28.95 15.34
N GLY A 326 120.60 28.23 16.30
CA GLY A 326 119.94 27.12 17.01
C GLY A 326 118.67 27.55 17.75
N LYS A 327 118.71 28.67 18.48
CA LYS A 327 117.52 29.24 19.15
C LYS A 327 116.43 29.68 18.17
N ARG A 328 116.80 30.21 16.98
CA ARG A 328 115.83 30.55 15.93
C ARG A 328 115.21 29.31 15.28
N ALA A 329 115.98 28.25 15.07
CA ALA A 329 115.47 26.98 14.55
C ALA A 329 114.45 26.33 15.51
N GLN A 330 114.70 26.35 16.83
CA GLN A 330 113.74 25.87 17.83
C GLN A 330 112.43 26.68 17.86
N ILE A 331 112.50 28.01 17.74
CA ILE A 331 111.30 28.87 17.69
C ILE A 331 110.50 28.64 16.40
N ILE A 332 111.17 28.39 15.27
CA ILE A 332 110.50 28.04 14.00
C ILE A 332 109.84 26.66 14.10
N ALA A 333 110.51 25.67 14.70
CA ALA A 333 109.94 24.34 14.93
C ALA A 333 108.69 24.39 15.84
N LEU A 334 108.77 25.04 17.00
CA LEU A 334 107.65 25.17 17.94
C LEU A 334 106.47 25.97 17.34
N ASN A 335 106.73 27.00 16.52
CA ASN A 335 105.66 27.70 15.81
C ASN A 335 105.03 26.85 14.71
N LYS A 336 105.80 25.95 14.07
CA LYS A 336 105.28 25.01 13.08
C LYS A 336 104.42 23.93 13.73
N GLU A 337 104.85 23.39 14.88
CA GLU A 337 104.03 22.47 15.70
C GLU A 337 102.76 23.16 16.23
N LEU A 338 102.82 24.41 16.69
CA LEU A 338 101.62 25.17 17.10
C LEU A 338 100.68 25.46 15.92
N ALA A 339 101.22 25.73 14.72
CA ALA A 339 100.42 25.88 13.51
C ALA A 339 99.76 24.56 13.10
N GLU A 340 100.49 23.44 13.15
CA GLU A 340 99.94 22.11 12.88
C GLU A 340 98.89 21.69 13.91
N ILE A 341 99.07 21.99 15.20
CA ILE A 341 98.07 21.70 16.24
C ILE A 341 96.82 22.56 16.05
N LYS A 342 96.96 23.85 15.71
CA LYS A 342 95.82 24.72 15.38
C LYS A 342 95.11 24.28 14.12
N GLN A 343 95.84 23.92 13.06
CA GLN A 343 95.27 23.39 11.82
C GLN A 343 94.56 22.06 12.07
N ARG A 344 95.16 21.12 12.82
CA ARG A 344 94.51 19.85 13.19
C ARG A 344 93.28 20.07 14.08
N PHE A 345 93.28 21.07 14.96
CA PHE A 345 92.12 21.46 15.76
C PHE A 345 91.01 22.08 14.91
N GLU A 346 91.32 23.00 14.00
CA GLU A 346 90.32 23.57 13.07
C GLU A 346 89.79 22.55 12.07
N GLU A 347 90.65 21.65 11.56
CA GLU A 347 90.22 20.51 10.75
C GLU A 347 89.37 19.53 11.56
N SER A 348 89.71 19.25 12.82
CA SER A 348 88.90 18.40 13.70
C SER A 348 87.55 19.03 13.99
N LYS A 349 87.49 20.35 14.23
CA LYS A 349 86.24 21.11 14.45
C LYS A 349 85.40 21.25 13.18
N LYS A 350 86.03 21.41 12.01
CA LYS A 350 85.37 21.35 10.70
C LYS A 350 84.85 19.93 10.40
N LYS A 351 85.63 18.89 10.71
CA LYS A 351 85.22 17.48 10.60
C LYS A 351 84.06 17.18 11.55
N GLU A 352 84.09 17.64 12.80
CA GLU A 352 82.99 17.50 13.77
C GLU A 352 81.72 18.25 13.33
N MET A 353 81.85 19.48 12.82
CA MET A 353 80.71 20.23 12.29
C MET A 353 80.14 19.57 11.01
N GLN A 354 81.00 19.03 10.14
CA GLN A 354 80.58 18.28 8.96
C GLN A 354 79.96 16.92 9.32
N THR A 355 80.49 16.16 10.29
CA THR A 355 79.88 14.91 10.75
C THR A 355 78.58 15.17 11.49
N ARG A 356 78.46 16.26 12.27
CA ARG A 356 77.20 16.64 12.91
C ARG A 356 76.15 17.11 11.90
N LEU A 357 76.55 17.81 10.83
CA LEU A 357 75.64 18.14 9.73
C LEU A 357 75.25 16.90 8.93
N LYS A 358 76.21 16.01 8.61
CA LYS A 358 75.95 14.73 7.93
C LYS A 358 75.05 13.81 8.74
N LEU A 359 75.28 13.66 10.04
CA LEU A 359 74.44 12.87 10.93
C LEU A 359 73.03 13.47 11.03
N ARG A 360 72.89 14.80 11.03
CA ARG A 360 71.57 15.46 11.05
C ARG A 360 70.85 15.34 9.71
N SER A 361 71.57 15.36 8.57
CA SER A 361 70.98 15.06 7.26
C SER A 361 70.67 13.57 7.10
N GLU A 362 71.48 12.68 7.65
CA GLU A 362 71.25 11.22 7.62
C GLU A 362 70.07 10.85 8.52
N CYS A 363 69.92 11.42 9.73
CA CYS A 363 68.70 11.25 10.53
C CYS A 363 67.47 11.78 9.79
N ALA A 364 67.53 12.97 9.18
CA ALA A 364 66.44 13.47 8.35
C ALA A 364 66.19 12.59 7.11
N MET A 365 67.21 11.90 6.58
CA MET A 365 67.06 10.96 5.49
C MET A 365 66.44 9.64 5.97
N THR A 366 66.83 9.13 7.14
CA THR A 366 66.23 7.92 7.74
C THR A 366 64.79 8.14 8.15
N ASP A 367 64.45 9.29 8.73
CA ASP A 367 63.06 9.62 9.10
C ASP A 367 62.17 9.70 7.85
N ASN A 368 62.68 10.30 6.76
CA ASN A 368 62.00 10.34 5.47
C ASN A 368 61.94 8.96 4.77
N LEU A 369 62.97 8.12 4.91
CA LEU A 369 62.97 6.76 4.37
C LEU A 369 62.05 5.83 5.17
N GLU A 370 61.93 6.00 6.49
CA GLU A 370 61.02 5.22 7.33
C GLU A 370 59.56 5.67 7.12
N ALA A 371 59.32 6.97 6.89
CA ALA A 371 58.01 7.48 6.47
C ALA A 371 57.63 6.96 5.07
N LYS A 372 58.56 6.91 4.13
CA LYS A 372 58.35 6.31 2.80
C LYS A 372 58.14 4.80 2.87
N ALA A 373 58.95 4.07 3.64
CA ALA A 373 58.79 2.63 3.83
C ALA A 373 57.42 2.28 4.45
N LYS A 374 56.93 3.09 5.40
CA LYS A 374 55.57 2.93 5.95
C LYS A 374 54.46 3.26 4.96
N ALA A 375 54.67 4.22 4.05
CA ALA A 375 53.73 4.50 2.96
C ALA A 375 53.74 3.37 1.91
N GLU A 376 54.91 2.87 1.53
CA GLU A 376 55.11 1.75 0.60
C GLU A 376 54.59 0.43 1.19
N GLU A 377 54.72 0.16 2.50
CA GLU A 377 54.05 -0.98 3.17
C GLU A 377 52.53 -0.88 3.12
N LEU A 378 51.97 0.33 3.16
CA LEU A 378 50.53 0.58 3.15
C LEU A 378 49.97 0.44 1.72
N GLU A 379 50.67 0.98 0.71
CA GLU A 379 50.39 0.71 -0.70
C GLU A 379 50.58 -0.78 -1.04
N TYR A 380 51.60 -1.45 -0.50
CA TYR A 380 51.80 -2.88 -0.72
C TYR A 380 50.65 -3.72 -0.14
N LYS A 381 50.15 -3.40 1.05
CA LYS A 381 48.95 -4.06 1.62
C LYS A 381 47.71 -3.82 0.78
N VAL A 382 47.45 -2.57 0.36
CA VAL A 382 46.31 -2.26 -0.52
C VAL A 382 46.42 -3.01 -1.86
N ASN A 383 47.62 -3.07 -2.45
CA ASN A 383 47.88 -3.83 -3.67
C ASN A 383 47.75 -5.34 -3.45
N GLN A 384 48.12 -5.87 -2.29
CA GLN A 384 47.93 -7.28 -1.92
C GLN A 384 46.44 -7.61 -1.76
N ASP A 385 45.66 -6.78 -1.06
CA ASP A 385 44.20 -6.95 -0.91
C ASP A 385 43.49 -6.92 -2.28
N ILE A 386 43.93 -6.01 -3.18
CA ILE A 386 43.46 -5.95 -4.57
C ILE A 386 43.87 -7.21 -5.35
N GLN A 387 45.10 -7.71 -5.17
CA GLN A 387 45.57 -8.93 -5.84
C GLN A 387 44.80 -10.16 -5.37
N GLU A 388 44.55 -10.32 -4.06
CA GLU A 388 43.77 -11.42 -3.50
C GLU A 388 42.32 -11.39 -4.02
N GLY A 389 41.72 -10.20 -4.12
CA GLY A 389 40.41 -9.98 -4.76
C GLY A 389 40.40 -10.39 -6.24
N LEU A 390 41.37 -9.92 -7.03
CA LEU A 390 41.50 -10.29 -8.45
C LEU A 390 41.77 -11.80 -8.63
N GLU A 391 42.55 -12.43 -7.75
CA GLU A 391 42.77 -13.88 -7.77
C GLU A 391 41.50 -14.67 -7.39
N GLN A 392 40.60 -14.09 -6.61
CA GLN A 392 39.28 -14.66 -6.34
C GLN A 392 38.35 -14.51 -7.55
N GLU A 393 38.27 -13.32 -8.16
CA GLU A 393 37.50 -13.09 -9.39
C GLU A 393 37.98 -13.99 -10.56
N ILE A 394 39.30 -14.17 -10.70
CA ILE A 394 39.89 -15.08 -11.70
C ILE A 394 39.53 -16.55 -11.42
N ARG A 395 39.41 -16.96 -10.15
CA ARG A 395 38.94 -18.31 -9.79
C ARG A 395 37.47 -18.50 -10.15
N ASP A 396 36.61 -17.54 -9.79
CA ASP A 396 35.18 -17.57 -10.12
C ASP A 396 34.94 -17.56 -11.65
N ALA A 397 35.71 -16.75 -12.39
CA ALA A 397 35.68 -16.70 -13.84
C ALA A 397 36.14 -18.02 -14.48
N LYS A 398 37.19 -18.66 -13.95
CA LYS A 398 37.64 -19.99 -14.40
C LYS A 398 36.60 -21.08 -14.12
N GLU A 399 35.89 -21.01 -12.99
CA GLU A 399 34.85 -21.98 -12.66
C GLU A 399 33.60 -21.82 -13.55
N ARG A 400 33.20 -20.57 -13.84
CA ARG A 400 32.16 -20.28 -14.85
C ARG A 400 32.57 -20.77 -16.24
N LEU A 401 33.78 -20.44 -16.69
CA LEU A 401 34.32 -20.90 -17.98
C LEU A 401 34.34 -22.43 -18.08
N PHE A 402 34.71 -23.14 -17.01
CA PHE A 402 34.69 -24.60 -16.97
C PHE A 402 33.27 -25.16 -17.13
N LYS A 403 32.30 -24.61 -16.39
CA LYS A 403 30.87 -24.98 -16.48
C LYS A 403 30.31 -24.72 -17.88
N GLU A 404 30.56 -23.55 -18.46
CA GLU A 404 30.14 -23.20 -19.82
C GLU A 404 30.80 -24.12 -20.87
N THR A 405 32.10 -24.38 -20.74
CA THR A 405 32.82 -25.31 -21.63
C THR A 405 32.24 -26.73 -21.56
N GLN A 406 31.83 -27.18 -20.37
CA GLN A 406 31.18 -28.47 -20.18
C GLN A 406 29.80 -28.51 -20.87
N THR A 407 28.96 -27.47 -20.69
CA THR A 407 27.67 -27.38 -21.41
C THR A 407 27.84 -27.30 -22.93
N LEU A 408 28.92 -26.69 -23.42
CA LEU A 408 29.24 -26.61 -24.85
C LEU A 408 29.67 -27.96 -25.41
N LEU A 409 30.35 -28.79 -24.63
CA LEU A 409 30.68 -30.17 -25.00
C LEU A 409 29.42 -31.05 -25.06
N ASP A 410 28.52 -30.93 -24.10
CA ASP A 410 27.24 -31.65 -24.09
C ASP A 410 26.37 -31.25 -25.30
N LEU A 411 26.28 -29.95 -25.60
CA LEU A 411 25.57 -29.44 -26.79
C LEU A 411 26.18 -29.96 -28.10
N ARG A 412 27.52 -30.05 -28.21
CA ARG A 412 28.19 -30.66 -29.37
C ARG A 412 27.92 -32.16 -29.49
N SER A 413 27.75 -32.87 -28.37
CA SER A 413 27.33 -34.28 -28.39
C SER A 413 25.91 -34.44 -28.96
N VAL A 414 24.98 -33.56 -28.54
CA VAL A 414 23.61 -33.55 -29.07
C VAL A 414 23.59 -33.18 -30.56
N GLU A 415 24.36 -32.17 -30.98
CA GLU A 415 24.52 -31.80 -32.40
C GLU A 415 25.03 -32.96 -33.26
N ALA A 416 26.05 -33.69 -32.78
CA ALA A 416 26.60 -34.85 -33.48
C ALA A 416 25.56 -35.99 -33.63
N ASN A 417 24.73 -36.23 -32.61
CA ASN A 417 23.66 -37.21 -32.66
C ASN A 417 22.56 -36.80 -33.67
N LEU A 418 22.10 -35.55 -33.63
CA LEU A 418 21.12 -35.00 -34.57
C LEU A 418 21.63 -35.04 -36.02
N LEU A 419 22.91 -34.74 -36.26
CA LEU A 419 23.55 -34.90 -37.57
C LEU A 419 23.60 -36.37 -38.02
N GLY A 420 23.69 -37.31 -37.09
CA GLY A 420 23.55 -38.75 -37.35
C GLY A 420 22.14 -39.12 -37.80
N GLU A 421 21.12 -38.65 -37.07
CA GLU A 421 19.70 -38.87 -37.40
C GLU A 421 19.31 -38.26 -38.75
N ILE A 422 19.75 -37.02 -39.03
CA ILE A 422 19.53 -36.34 -40.32
C ILE A 422 20.16 -37.14 -41.46
N LYS A 423 21.38 -37.66 -41.30
CA LYS A 423 22.02 -38.51 -42.32
C LYS A 423 21.26 -39.84 -42.51
N GLY A 424 20.72 -40.42 -41.43
CA GLY A 424 19.84 -41.60 -41.49
C GLY A 424 18.54 -41.31 -42.26
N ALA A 425 17.87 -40.21 -41.96
CA ALA A 425 16.66 -39.77 -42.65
C ALA A 425 16.90 -39.49 -44.14
N LEU A 426 18.01 -38.84 -44.50
CA LEU A 426 18.42 -38.61 -45.89
C LEU A 426 18.71 -39.92 -46.64
N ALA A 427 19.28 -40.93 -45.97
CA ALA A 427 19.46 -42.26 -46.56
C ALA A 427 18.12 -42.98 -46.78
N ALA A 428 17.19 -42.90 -45.83
CA ALA A 428 15.83 -43.41 -45.99
C ALA A 428 15.09 -42.72 -47.15
N GLY A 429 15.21 -41.39 -47.27
CA GLY A 429 14.65 -40.62 -48.38
C GLY A 429 15.20 -41.06 -49.75
N ARG A 430 16.51 -41.32 -49.86
CA ARG A 430 17.12 -41.87 -51.10
C ARG A 430 16.59 -43.27 -51.44
N ASN A 431 16.39 -44.13 -50.44
CA ASN A 431 15.83 -45.47 -50.64
C ASN A 431 14.37 -45.41 -51.12
N LEU A 432 13.57 -44.48 -50.57
CA LEU A 432 12.20 -44.23 -51.04
C LEU A 432 12.19 -43.66 -52.47
N GLN A 433 13.10 -42.73 -52.80
CA GLN A 433 13.22 -42.19 -54.16
C GLN A 433 13.59 -43.29 -55.18
N ALA A 434 14.51 -44.19 -54.83
CA ALA A 434 14.84 -45.36 -55.67
C ALA A 434 13.64 -46.31 -55.84
N ALA A 435 12.79 -46.46 -54.82
CA ALA A 435 11.56 -47.23 -54.92
C ALA A 435 10.52 -46.54 -55.83
N ILE A 436 10.39 -45.21 -55.77
CA ILE A 436 9.55 -44.41 -56.68
C ILE A 436 10.02 -44.60 -58.13
N SER A 437 11.29 -44.38 -58.43
CA SER A 437 11.83 -44.57 -59.79
C SER A 437 11.65 -46.00 -60.31
N LYS A 438 11.66 -47.01 -59.44
CA LYS A 438 11.34 -48.40 -59.81
C LYS A 438 9.85 -48.61 -60.15
N ARG A 439 8.94 -47.86 -59.52
CA ARG A 439 7.50 -47.85 -59.88
C ARG A 439 7.25 -47.05 -61.17
N ASP A 440 7.96 -45.96 -61.39
CA ASP A 440 7.89 -45.19 -62.65
C ASP A 440 8.32 -46.05 -63.86
N GLN A 441 9.38 -46.85 -63.70
CA GLN A 441 9.80 -47.83 -64.72
C GLN A 441 8.72 -48.90 -64.98
N GLU A 442 7.99 -49.35 -63.96
CA GLU A 442 6.90 -50.31 -64.11
C GLU A 442 5.69 -49.66 -64.81
N ILE A 443 5.38 -48.40 -64.51
CA ILE A 443 4.34 -47.62 -65.22
C ILE A 443 4.72 -47.45 -66.70
N GLN A 444 5.97 -47.12 -67.03
CA GLN A 444 6.45 -47.09 -68.42
C GLN A 444 6.31 -48.47 -69.10
N ARG A 445 6.60 -49.56 -68.38
CA ARG A 445 6.42 -50.93 -68.89
C ARG A 445 4.95 -51.25 -69.17
N GLN A 446 4.04 -50.79 -68.32
CA GLN A 446 2.59 -50.90 -68.51
C GLN A 446 2.09 -50.06 -69.69
N HIS A 447 2.63 -48.86 -69.91
CA HIS A 447 2.34 -48.08 -71.12
C HIS A 447 2.79 -48.78 -72.41
N VAL A 448 3.94 -49.47 -72.41
CA VAL A 448 4.37 -50.29 -73.56
C VAL A 448 3.42 -51.49 -73.77
N LEU A 449 2.92 -52.10 -72.70
CA LEU A 449 1.91 -53.17 -72.81
C LEU A 449 0.57 -52.67 -73.35
N LEU A 450 0.12 -51.49 -72.90
CA LEU A 450 -1.08 -50.82 -73.45
C LEU A 450 -0.90 -50.50 -74.93
N TYR A 451 0.24 -49.91 -75.32
CA TYR A 451 0.53 -49.62 -76.72
C TYR A 451 0.55 -50.88 -77.61
N ASN A 452 1.09 -51.99 -77.10
CA ASN A 452 1.03 -53.29 -77.79
C ASN A 452 -0.39 -53.84 -77.89
N ALA A 453 -1.23 -53.62 -76.87
CA ALA A 453 -2.65 -54.00 -76.91
C ALA A 453 -3.43 -53.11 -77.92
N ASP A 454 -3.20 -51.81 -77.95
CA ASP A 454 -3.78 -50.88 -78.92
C ASP A 454 -3.34 -51.21 -80.35
N TYR A 455 -2.07 -51.56 -80.57
CA TYR A 455 -1.60 -52.04 -81.87
C TYR A 455 -2.30 -53.35 -82.28
N LEU A 456 -2.52 -54.28 -81.34
CA LEU A 456 -3.27 -55.51 -81.61
C LEU A 456 -4.75 -55.22 -81.90
N ILE A 457 -5.36 -54.26 -81.20
CA ILE A 457 -6.73 -53.77 -81.47
C ILE A 457 -6.82 -53.13 -82.85
N GLN A 458 -5.87 -52.27 -83.23
CA GLN A 458 -5.82 -51.68 -84.58
C GLN A 458 -5.60 -52.74 -85.67
N PHE A 459 -4.79 -53.77 -85.41
CA PHE A 459 -4.59 -54.89 -86.33
C PHE A 459 -5.86 -55.75 -86.46
N MET A 460 -6.59 -55.98 -85.36
CA MET A 460 -7.91 -56.62 -85.38
C MET A 460 -8.95 -55.76 -86.09
N GLN A 461 -8.96 -54.44 -85.88
CA GLN A 461 -9.82 -53.50 -86.59
C GLN A 461 -9.55 -53.51 -88.09
N ARG A 462 -8.28 -53.45 -88.53
CA ARG A 462 -7.92 -53.58 -89.95
C ARG A 462 -8.42 -54.91 -90.55
N LYS A 463 -8.29 -56.03 -89.84
CA LYS A 463 -8.88 -57.31 -90.28
C LYS A 463 -10.41 -57.30 -90.33
N VAL A 464 -11.07 -56.60 -89.40
CA VAL A 464 -12.53 -56.41 -89.39
C VAL A 464 -12.99 -55.51 -90.53
N ASP A 465 -12.19 -54.50 -90.89
CA ASP A 465 -12.50 -53.56 -91.97
C ASP A 465 -12.19 -54.13 -93.36
N GLU A 466 -11.14 -54.98 -93.48
CA GLU A 466 -10.94 -55.87 -94.63
C GLU A 466 -12.12 -56.86 -94.78
N ALA A 467 -12.60 -57.45 -93.68
CA ALA A 467 -13.79 -58.31 -93.69
C ALA A 467 -15.12 -57.55 -93.97
N LYS A 468 -15.13 -56.22 -93.88
CA LYS A 468 -16.26 -55.35 -94.24
C LYS A 468 -16.18 -54.79 -95.67
N GLY A 469 -15.13 -55.11 -96.44
CA GLY A 469 -15.13 -54.97 -97.90
C GLY A 469 -15.17 -53.54 -98.44
N VAL A 470 -14.42 -52.60 -97.84
CA VAL A 470 -14.30 -51.23 -98.37
C VAL A 470 -13.22 -51.17 -99.46
N GLN A 471 -13.59 -51.35 -100.73
CA GLN A 471 -12.73 -50.99 -101.86
C GLN A 471 -12.80 -49.48 -102.15
N VAL A 472 -11.65 -48.90 -102.49
CA VAL A 472 -11.48 -47.47 -102.80
C VAL A 472 -11.90 -47.17 -104.23
N THR A 473 -12.88 -46.29 -104.42
CA THR A 473 -13.19 -45.67 -105.73
C THR A 473 -13.42 -44.16 -105.59
N ASP A 474 -12.66 -43.39 -106.37
CA ASP A 474 -12.71 -41.96 -106.74
C ASP A 474 -12.93 -40.85 -105.69
N LYS A 475 -13.52 -41.10 -104.52
CA LYS A 475 -13.66 -40.11 -103.43
C LYS A 475 -12.33 -39.67 -102.82
N ASN A 476 -11.24 -40.40 -103.09
CA ASN A 476 -9.91 -40.08 -102.57
C ASN A 476 -9.26 -38.85 -103.22
N LYS A 477 -9.70 -38.39 -104.41
CA LYS A 477 -9.15 -37.17 -105.03
C LYS A 477 -9.67 -35.90 -104.35
N ASP A 478 -10.97 -35.82 -104.10
CA ASP A 478 -11.57 -34.69 -103.36
C ASP A 478 -11.09 -34.64 -101.91
N LEU A 479 -10.80 -35.80 -101.31
CA LEU A 479 -10.16 -35.87 -99.99
C LEU A 479 -8.69 -35.45 -100.04
N LEU A 480 -7.95 -35.74 -101.12
CA LEU A 480 -6.57 -35.25 -101.29
C LEU A 480 -6.53 -33.72 -101.38
N ILE A 481 -7.38 -33.12 -102.22
CA ILE A 481 -7.46 -31.66 -102.36
C ILE A 481 -7.81 -31.00 -101.02
N LYS A 482 -8.75 -31.59 -100.26
CA LYS A 482 -9.08 -31.12 -98.91
C LYS A 482 -7.95 -31.33 -97.89
N CYS A 483 -7.12 -32.37 -98.05
CA CYS A 483 -5.90 -32.51 -97.26
C CYS A 483 -4.88 -31.41 -97.63
N ASP A 484 -4.64 -31.15 -98.92
CA ASP A 484 -3.72 -30.10 -99.37
C ASP A 484 -4.16 -28.70 -98.89
N GLU A 485 -5.46 -28.40 -98.96
CA GLU A 485 -6.06 -27.18 -98.39
C GLU A 485 -5.85 -27.10 -96.87
N LYS A 486 -6.04 -28.21 -96.14
CA LYS A 486 -5.83 -28.25 -94.69
C LYS A 486 -4.36 -28.27 -94.28
N GLU A 487 -3.45 -28.76 -95.11
CA GLU A 487 -2.01 -28.63 -94.91
C GLU A 487 -1.53 -27.19 -95.16
N ALA A 488 -2.15 -26.47 -96.11
CA ALA A 488 -1.90 -25.05 -96.31
C ALA A 488 -2.40 -24.21 -95.13
N GLU A 489 -3.64 -24.46 -94.65
CA GLU A 489 -4.15 -23.85 -93.41
C GLU A 489 -3.26 -24.18 -92.21
N LEU A 490 -2.79 -25.43 -92.08
CA LEU A 490 -1.90 -25.85 -90.99
C LEU A 490 -0.58 -25.08 -91.02
N LYS A 491 0.07 -24.96 -92.19
CA LYS A 491 1.32 -24.19 -92.34
C LYS A 491 1.13 -22.71 -92.03
N GLU A 492 0.01 -22.09 -92.43
CA GLU A 492 -0.31 -20.72 -92.05
C GLU A 492 -0.48 -20.58 -90.52
N LYS A 493 -1.11 -21.58 -89.86
CA LYS A 493 -1.25 -21.62 -88.40
C LYS A 493 0.07 -21.88 -87.69
N GLU A 494 0.96 -22.70 -88.24
CA GLU A 494 2.32 -22.91 -87.73
C GLU A 494 3.14 -21.62 -87.83
N GLU A 495 3.09 -20.90 -88.95
CA GLU A 495 3.74 -19.58 -89.07
C GLU A 495 3.16 -18.53 -88.10
N GLN A 496 1.84 -18.53 -87.89
CA GLN A 496 1.19 -17.65 -86.91
C GLN A 496 1.64 -18.01 -85.47
N LEU A 497 1.69 -19.30 -85.15
CA LEU A 497 2.20 -19.81 -83.88
C LEU A 497 3.67 -19.43 -83.67
N ASP A 498 4.48 -19.47 -84.73
CA ASP A 498 5.91 -19.16 -84.66
C ASP A 498 6.19 -17.65 -84.50
N LYS A 499 5.33 -16.79 -85.07
CA LYS A 499 5.33 -15.34 -84.82
C LYS A 499 4.89 -15.03 -83.38
N VAL A 500 3.84 -15.69 -82.88
CA VAL A 500 3.40 -15.58 -81.48
C VAL A 500 4.46 -16.10 -80.51
N SER A 501 5.14 -17.22 -80.81
CA SER A 501 6.16 -17.79 -79.92
C SER A 501 7.40 -16.89 -79.79
N LYS A 502 7.78 -16.18 -80.85
CA LYS A 502 8.83 -15.15 -80.83
C LYS A 502 8.41 -13.94 -80.00
N SER A 503 7.21 -13.41 -80.24
CA SER A 503 6.67 -12.30 -79.43
C SER A 503 6.52 -12.65 -77.95
N VAL A 504 6.11 -13.89 -77.61
CA VAL A 504 6.05 -14.37 -76.22
C VAL A 504 7.45 -14.46 -75.61
N LYS A 505 8.49 -14.86 -76.36
CA LYS A 505 9.88 -14.85 -75.87
C LYS A 505 10.40 -13.43 -75.64
N GLU A 506 10.17 -12.52 -76.57
CA GLU A 506 10.52 -11.10 -76.43
C GLU A 506 9.85 -10.49 -75.19
N LEU A 507 8.54 -10.68 -75.02
CA LEU A 507 7.80 -10.26 -73.83
C LEU A 507 8.29 -10.94 -72.55
N THR A 508 8.77 -12.19 -72.61
CA THR A 508 9.35 -12.89 -71.43
C THR A 508 10.70 -12.30 -71.04
N ASP A 509 11.54 -11.92 -72.00
CA ASP A 509 12.84 -11.31 -71.73
C ASP A 509 12.70 -9.83 -71.32
N ASP A 510 11.71 -9.10 -71.86
CA ASP A 510 11.31 -7.77 -71.37
C ASP A 510 10.76 -7.84 -69.93
N LEU A 511 9.90 -8.82 -69.62
CA LEU A 511 9.43 -9.06 -68.25
C LEU A 511 10.59 -9.31 -67.30
N ARG A 512 11.56 -10.16 -67.67
CA ARG A 512 12.79 -10.39 -66.88
C ARG A 512 13.65 -9.14 -66.71
N LEU A 513 13.68 -8.26 -67.70
CA LEU A 513 14.39 -6.99 -67.59
C LEU A 513 13.69 -6.06 -66.59
N ILE A 514 12.36 -6.01 -66.64
CA ILE A 514 11.50 -5.24 -65.73
C ILE A 514 11.57 -5.80 -64.29
N GLU A 515 11.54 -7.12 -64.10
CA GLU A 515 11.75 -7.77 -62.80
C GLU A 515 13.10 -7.37 -62.20
N ARG A 516 14.18 -7.36 -63.00
CA ARG A 516 15.51 -6.93 -62.57
C ARG A 516 15.61 -5.44 -62.28
N THR A 517 14.85 -4.57 -62.95
CA THR A 517 14.83 -3.14 -62.60
C THR A 517 14.01 -2.90 -61.34
N ILE A 518 12.87 -3.60 -61.16
CA ILE A 518 12.08 -3.59 -59.91
C ILE A 518 12.93 -4.06 -58.74
N GLU A 519 13.67 -5.16 -58.86
CA GLU A 519 14.59 -5.62 -57.80
C GLU A 519 15.65 -4.57 -57.45
N LYS A 520 16.15 -3.82 -58.42
CA LYS A 520 17.13 -2.74 -58.18
C LYS A 520 16.48 -1.55 -57.48
N THR A 521 15.32 -1.10 -57.94
CA THR A 521 14.63 0.04 -57.31
C THR A 521 14.14 -0.32 -55.91
N GLN A 522 13.72 -1.56 -55.64
CA GLN A 522 13.41 -2.05 -54.29
C GLN A 522 14.64 -2.06 -53.38
N LYS A 523 15.82 -2.45 -53.89
CA LYS A 523 17.09 -2.36 -53.14
C LYS A 523 17.46 -0.91 -52.85
N GLU A 524 17.35 -0.02 -53.84
CA GLU A 524 17.60 1.42 -53.67
C GLU A 524 16.60 2.07 -52.70
N GLU A 525 15.31 1.71 -52.77
CA GLU A 525 14.26 2.11 -51.82
C GLU A 525 14.58 1.64 -50.40
N SER A 526 15.02 0.38 -50.23
CA SER A 526 15.42 -0.13 -48.91
C SER A 526 16.62 0.64 -48.32
N VAL A 527 17.61 1.00 -49.14
CA VAL A 527 18.78 1.80 -48.74
C VAL A 527 18.37 3.24 -48.39
N LEU A 528 17.52 3.87 -49.21
CA LEU A 528 16.99 5.21 -48.94
C LEU A 528 16.11 5.25 -47.70
N SER A 529 15.31 4.20 -47.45
CA SER A 529 14.50 4.04 -46.24
C SER A 529 15.39 3.93 -45.00
N ASN A 530 16.44 3.12 -45.04
CA ASN A 530 17.40 3.01 -43.94
C ASN A 530 18.10 4.36 -43.69
N ASN A 531 18.62 5.02 -44.74
CA ASN A 531 19.25 6.34 -44.62
C ASN A 531 18.28 7.41 -44.07
N TYR A 532 16.99 7.36 -44.45
CA TYR A 532 15.96 8.25 -43.92
C TYR A 532 15.68 7.98 -42.44
N GLN A 533 15.64 6.72 -42.02
CA GLN A 533 15.50 6.33 -40.63
C GLN A 533 16.71 6.77 -39.78
N GLU A 534 17.94 6.56 -40.28
CA GLU A 534 19.18 7.04 -39.65
C GLU A 534 19.17 8.56 -39.47
N MET A 535 18.84 9.33 -40.52
CA MET A 535 18.73 10.78 -40.44
C MET A 535 17.62 11.23 -39.48
N THR A 536 16.49 10.52 -39.45
CA THR A 536 15.40 10.78 -38.50
C THR A 536 15.82 10.52 -37.05
N LEU A 537 16.62 9.48 -36.80
CA LEU A 537 17.20 9.19 -35.48
C LEU A 537 18.24 10.26 -35.08
N GLN A 538 19.10 10.69 -36.00
CA GLN A 538 20.06 11.78 -35.75
C GLN A 538 19.33 13.09 -35.40
N ILE A 539 18.26 13.45 -36.14
CA ILE A 539 17.43 14.61 -35.83
C ILE A 539 16.85 14.49 -34.42
N LYS A 540 16.23 13.36 -34.05
CA LYS A 540 15.69 13.12 -32.70
C LYS A 540 16.76 13.18 -31.60
N MET A 541 17.97 12.69 -31.85
CA MET A 541 19.08 12.82 -30.91
C MET A 541 19.48 14.29 -30.71
N ILE A 542 19.59 15.06 -31.80
CA ILE A 542 19.89 16.50 -31.75
C ILE A 542 18.76 17.27 -31.05
N GLU A 543 17.49 16.94 -31.30
CA GLU A 543 16.34 17.52 -30.58
C GLU A 543 16.42 17.26 -29.07
N LEU A 544 16.75 16.03 -28.65
CA LEU A 544 16.96 15.67 -27.24
C LEU A 544 18.18 16.36 -26.62
N GLU A 545 19.25 16.60 -27.37
CA GLU A 545 20.41 17.39 -26.93
C GLU A 545 20.07 18.88 -26.78
N ILE A 546 19.30 19.43 -27.72
CA ILE A 546 18.76 20.80 -27.64
C ILE A 546 17.85 20.94 -26.40
N GLU A 547 16.96 19.98 -26.12
CA GLU A 547 16.15 19.98 -24.91
C GLU A 547 16.98 19.92 -23.61
N LYS A 548 18.05 19.12 -23.59
CA LYS A 548 18.98 19.04 -22.44
C LYS A 548 19.70 20.37 -22.22
N GLU A 549 20.20 21.00 -23.28
CA GLU A 549 20.86 22.30 -23.19
C GLU A 549 19.89 23.44 -22.86
N GLN A 550 18.62 23.36 -23.29
CA GLN A 550 17.56 24.28 -22.82
C GLN A 550 17.32 24.13 -21.32
N LYS A 551 17.14 22.89 -20.82
CA LYS A 551 16.99 22.63 -19.37
C LYS A 551 18.21 23.13 -18.58
N ARG A 552 19.43 22.86 -19.04
CA ARG A 552 20.68 23.35 -18.42
C ARG A 552 20.77 24.88 -18.42
N LYS A 553 20.35 25.54 -19.51
CA LYS A 553 20.27 27.00 -19.58
C LYS A 553 19.25 27.56 -18.58
N ASP A 554 18.08 26.95 -18.47
CA ASP A 554 17.03 27.39 -17.54
C ASP A 554 17.45 27.17 -16.07
N GLU A 555 18.12 26.06 -15.75
CA GLU A 555 18.78 25.84 -14.46
C GLU A 555 19.81 26.94 -14.14
N VAL A 556 20.68 27.29 -15.09
CA VAL A 556 21.67 28.36 -14.92
C VAL A 556 21.00 29.73 -14.77
N LEU A 557 19.89 30.00 -15.47
CA LEU A 557 19.11 31.23 -15.30
C LEU A 557 18.48 31.31 -13.91
N VAL A 558 17.90 30.21 -13.41
CA VAL A 558 17.38 30.11 -12.04
C VAL A 558 18.51 30.33 -11.01
N GLN A 559 19.67 29.68 -11.18
CA GLN A 559 20.83 29.90 -10.30
C GLN A 559 21.26 31.38 -10.29
N HIS A 560 21.41 31.99 -11.45
CA HIS A 560 21.76 33.41 -11.58
C HIS A 560 20.71 34.34 -10.94
N ASP A 561 19.42 34.04 -11.07
CA ASP A 561 18.36 34.83 -10.42
C ASP A 561 18.30 34.58 -8.89
N THR A 562 18.61 33.38 -8.40
CA THR A 562 18.82 33.14 -6.96
C THR A 562 20.02 33.92 -6.42
N MET A 563 21.15 33.93 -7.13
CA MET A 563 22.32 34.76 -6.77
C MET A 563 21.98 36.25 -6.79
N LYS A 564 21.19 36.74 -7.76
CA LYS A 564 20.67 38.12 -7.74
C LYS A 564 19.79 38.41 -6.54
N LEU A 565 18.96 37.45 -6.11
CA LEU A 565 18.15 37.60 -4.89
C LEU A 565 19.01 37.60 -3.64
N GLU A 566 20.08 36.81 -3.58
CA GLU A 566 21.05 36.85 -2.48
C GLU A 566 21.82 38.17 -2.45
N VAL A 567 22.30 38.66 -3.59
CA VAL A 567 22.94 39.99 -3.70
C VAL A 567 21.99 41.11 -3.27
N LYS A 568 20.70 41.03 -3.62
CA LYS A 568 19.67 41.95 -3.11
C LYS A 568 19.51 41.83 -1.59
N LYS A 569 19.33 40.62 -1.04
CA LYS A 569 19.23 40.41 0.42
C LYS A 569 20.44 40.95 1.17
N LEU A 570 21.66 40.70 0.69
CA LEU A 570 22.90 41.21 1.28
C LEU A 570 22.97 42.74 1.20
N LYS A 571 22.52 43.32 0.09
CA LYS A 571 22.42 44.79 -0.07
C LYS A 571 21.38 45.38 0.89
N ASP A 572 20.22 44.75 1.04
CA ASP A 572 19.15 45.21 1.93
C ASP A 572 19.57 45.08 3.41
N ILE A 573 20.29 44.02 3.78
CA ILE A 573 20.93 43.88 5.10
C ILE A 573 21.97 44.99 5.31
N LEU A 574 22.84 45.25 4.33
CA LEU A 574 23.86 46.30 4.42
C LEU A 574 23.24 47.70 4.53
N CYS A 575 22.17 47.98 3.78
CA CYS A 575 21.39 49.21 3.92
C CYS A 575 20.73 49.30 5.30
N GLY A 576 20.13 48.20 5.80
CA GLY A 576 19.55 48.14 7.14
C GLY A 576 20.57 48.36 8.26
N GLU A 577 21.80 47.82 8.13
CA GLU A 577 22.88 48.11 9.08
C GLU A 577 23.44 49.53 8.94
N ALA A 578 23.47 50.10 7.74
CA ALA A 578 23.83 51.50 7.53
C ALA A 578 22.80 52.45 8.17
N ASP A 579 21.51 52.16 8.02
CA ASP A 579 20.41 52.90 8.66
C ASP A 579 20.43 52.74 10.19
N ARG A 580 20.72 51.54 10.69
CA ARG A 580 20.95 51.29 12.14
C ARG A 580 22.13 52.11 12.64
N LEU A 581 23.28 52.06 11.96
CA LEU A 581 24.47 52.83 12.33
C LEU A 581 24.19 54.33 12.33
N PHE A 582 23.50 54.84 11.30
CA PHE A 582 23.06 56.24 11.22
C PHE A 582 22.10 56.60 12.36
N SER A 583 21.15 55.72 12.70
CA SER A 583 20.23 55.92 13.84
C SER A 583 20.96 55.94 15.18
N VAL A 584 21.97 55.08 15.38
CA VAL A 584 22.79 55.01 16.59
C VAL A 584 23.72 56.21 16.69
N GLU A 585 24.34 56.65 15.60
CA GLU A 585 25.19 57.84 15.59
C GLU A 585 24.36 59.12 15.82
N ASN A 586 23.17 59.24 15.22
CA ASN A 586 22.21 60.29 15.55
C ASN A 586 21.77 60.23 17.02
N ARG A 587 21.49 59.03 17.55
CA ARG A 587 21.10 58.87 18.97
C ARG A 587 22.25 59.24 19.91
N LYS A 588 23.49 58.90 19.57
CA LYS A 588 24.72 59.29 20.26
C LYS A 588 24.93 60.80 20.22
N GLN A 589 24.69 61.45 19.08
CA GLN A 589 24.75 62.91 18.96
C GLN A 589 23.65 63.59 19.80
N GLN A 590 22.41 63.11 19.75
CA GLN A 590 21.31 63.58 20.61
C GLN A 590 21.63 63.39 22.10
N LEU A 591 22.15 62.23 22.49
CA LEU A 591 22.56 61.96 23.87
C LEU A 591 23.72 62.87 24.28
N LYS A 592 24.69 63.14 23.39
CA LYS A 592 25.78 64.07 23.67
C LYS A 592 25.26 65.49 23.88
N MET A 593 24.40 65.99 22.99
CA MET A 593 23.76 67.31 23.14
C MET A 593 22.93 67.38 24.44
N SER A 594 22.13 66.36 24.72
CA SER A 594 21.32 66.27 25.95
C SER A 594 22.17 66.15 27.22
N MET A 595 23.35 65.50 27.16
CA MET A 595 24.32 65.48 28.26
C MET A 595 24.99 66.86 28.43
N GLU A 596 25.38 67.54 27.35
CA GLU A 596 25.94 68.90 27.40
C GLU A 596 24.90 69.93 27.91
N GLU A 597 23.61 69.75 27.59
CA GLU A 597 22.49 70.50 28.17
C GLU A 597 22.30 70.15 29.64
N ARG A 598 22.27 68.85 29.99
CA ARG A 598 22.07 68.40 31.38
C ARG A 598 23.23 68.77 32.29
N GLU A 599 24.47 68.83 31.80
CA GLU A 599 25.62 69.36 32.53
C GLU A 599 25.45 70.87 32.80
N LYS A 600 24.95 71.65 31.83
CA LYS A 600 24.63 73.07 32.05
C LYS A 600 23.48 73.24 33.05
N GLU A 601 22.41 72.44 32.93
CA GLU A 601 21.33 72.41 33.92
C GLU A 601 21.83 72.01 35.31
N ILE A 602 22.67 70.98 35.43
CA ILE A 602 23.28 70.56 36.71
C ILE A 602 24.17 71.66 37.27
N ASN A 603 24.91 72.39 36.43
CA ASN A 603 25.71 73.53 36.90
C ASN A 603 24.82 74.67 37.41
N VAL A 604 23.75 75.03 36.71
CA VAL A 604 22.76 76.02 37.19
C VAL A 604 22.04 75.53 38.44
N HIS A 605 21.67 74.24 38.51
CA HIS A 605 21.10 73.62 39.71
C HIS A 605 22.10 73.59 40.87
N LYS A 606 23.39 73.42 40.61
CA LYS A 606 24.45 73.48 41.63
C LYS A 606 24.64 74.91 42.12
N GLU A 607 24.58 75.91 41.24
CA GLU A 607 24.63 77.32 41.62
C GLU A 607 23.40 77.74 42.45
N THR A 608 22.19 77.30 42.05
CA THR A 608 20.97 77.51 42.84
C THR A 608 21.00 76.75 44.16
N LEU A 609 21.45 75.48 44.20
CA LEU A 609 21.63 74.73 45.45
C LEU A 609 22.70 75.34 46.36
N LEU A 610 23.75 75.97 45.82
CA LEU A 610 24.72 76.73 46.62
C LEU A 610 24.14 78.04 47.16
N ALA A 611 23.19 78.66 46.43
CA ALA A 611 22.44 79.82 46.92
C ALA A 611 21.38 79.41 47.97
N GLU A 612 20.65 78.32 47.75
CA GLU A 612 19.70 77.71 48.67
C GLU A 612 20.41 77.17 49.92
N GLN A 613 21.62 76.59 49.81
CA GLN A 613 22.40 76.18 50.97
C GLN A 613 22.74 77.39 51.85
N ARG A 614 23.16 78.52 51.26
CA ARG A 614 23.41 79.76 52.03
C ARG A 614 22.12 80.25 52.70
N ALA A 615 21.02 80.31 51.95
CA ALA A 615 19.71 80.72 52.50
C ALA A 615 19.19 79.75 53.58
N ALA A 616 19.44 78.46 53.45
CA ALA A 616 19.07 77.43 54.42
C ALA A 616 20.02 77.38 55.62
N GLU A 617 21.28 77.81 55.49
CA GLU A 617 22.18 78.06 56.62
C GLU A 617 21.69 79.29 57.42
N ASP A 618 21.25 80.35 56.74
CA ASP A 618 20.61 81.52 57.36
C ASP A 618 19.26 81.15 58.02
N GLU A 619 18.39 80.38 57.35
CA GLU A 619 17.14 79.89 57.95
C GLU A 619 17.37 78.88 59.06
N LYS A 620 18.35 77.98 58.96
CA LYS A 620 18.73 77.07 60.05
C LYS A 620 19.17 77.87 61.27
N HIS A 621 19.91 78.97 61.08
CA HIS A 621 20.26 79.86 62.17
C HIS A 621 19.00 80.44 62.85
N LYS A 622 18.00 80.85 62.06
CA LYS A 622 16.69 81.32 62.56
C LYS A 622 15.82 80.24 63.22
N VAL A 623 15.76 79.03 62.66
CA VAL A 623 14.96 77.91 63.20
C VAL A 623 15.61 77.29 64.43
N LEU A 624 16.94 77.35 64.56
CA LEU A 624 17.62 76.99 65.82
C LEU A 624 17.18 77.90 66.98
N VAL A 625 16.86 79.17 66.70
CA VAL A 625 16.23 80.08 67.67
C VAL A 625 14.78 79.65 67.95
N GLU A 626 13.94 79.41 66.95
CA GLU A 626 12.52 79.01 67.16
C GLU A 626 12.32 77.60 67.78
N LEU A 627 13.22 76.65 67.51
CA LEU A 627 13.12 75.28 68.02
C LEU A 627 13.30 75.22 69.54
N ALA A 628 14.15 76.10 70.08
CA ALA A 628 14.33 76.28 71.52
C ALA A 628 12.98 76.62 72.18
N ASP A 629 12.21 77.52 71.57
CA ASP A 629 10.88 77.92 72.07
C ASP A 629 9.83 76.81 71.93
N ARG A 630 9.84 76.03 70.83
CA ARG A 630 8.77 75.05 70.55
C ARG A 630 8.90 73.71 71.27
N LYS A 631 10.11 73.24 71.62
CA LYS A 631 10.26 71.99 72.40
C LYS A 631 9.49 72.05 73.73
N SER A 632 9.32 73.25 74.28
CA SER A 632 8.48 73.55 75.45
C SER A 632 7.00 73.12 75.30
N LYS A 633 6.44 73.08 74.07
CA LYS A 633 4.98 72.89 73.86
C LYS A 633 4.51 71.45 73.65
N VAL A 634 5.30 70.58 73.00
CA VAL A 634 4.80 69.27 72.49
C VAL A 634 4.67 68.18 73.56
N GLN A 635 5.47 68.24 74.63
CA GLN A 635 5.39 67.34 75.79
C GLN A 635 3.94 67.20 76.31
N ASN A 636 3.12 68.25 76.15
CA ASN A 636 1.78 68.38 76.70
C ASN A 636 0.66 67.64 75.96
N LEU A 637 0.87 67.15 74.72
CA LEU A 637 -0.24 66.65 73.87
C LEU A 637 -0.25 65.14 73.60
N LYS A 638 0.90 64.45 73.65
CA LYS A 638 1.01 63.01 73.32
C LYS A 638 0.07 62.13 74.15
N VAL A 639 -0.23 62.58 75.37
CA VAL A 639 -1.18 62.01 76.34
C VAL A 639 -2.60 61.80 75.78
N LYS A 640 -3.04 62.50 74.73
CA LYS A 640 -4.44 62.45 74.27
C LYS A 640 -4.81 61.27 73.36
N TYR A 641 -3.89 60.76 72.52
CA TYR A 641 -4.27 59.94 71.35
C TYR A 641 -4.49 58.45 71.64
N GLU A 642 -3.80 57.88 72.63
CA GLU A 642 -3.86 56.43 72.95
C GLU A 642 -5.29 55.93 73.23
N ASN A 643 -6.20 56.84 73.55
CA ASN A 643 -7.61 56.58 73.83
C ASN A 643 -8.50 56.24 72.60
N LEU A 644 -8.06 56.42 71.35
CA LEU A 644 -8.99 56.45 70.19
C LEU A 644 -9.01 55.19 69.31
N CYS A 645 -7.99 54.32 69.35
CA CYS A 645 -7.89 53.15 68.45
C CYS A 645 -8.80 51.95 68.81
N TYR A 646 -9.63 52.04 69.84
CA TYR A 646 -10.24 50.88 70.49
C TYR A 646 -11.61 50.41 69.93
N LYS A 647 -12.08 50.91 68.76
CA LYS A 647 -13.55 51.04 68.57
C LYS A 647 -14.26 50.61 67.25
N ASN A 648 -13.74 49.73 66.39
CA ASN A 648 -14.53 49.14 65.27
C ASN A 648 -13.95 47.80 64.72
N ARG A 649 -14.40 46.62 65.22
CA ARG A 649 -14.00 45.30 64.68
C ARG A 649 -15.07 44.21 64.88
N ALA A 650 -15.54 43.65 63.76
CA ALA A 650 -16.44 42.48 63.53
C ALA A 650 -16.69 42.37 62.00
N GLN A 651 -17.35 41.38 61.37
CA GLN A 651 -17.31 39.89 61.38
C GLN A 651 -18.33 39.44 60.28
N GLU A 652 -18.31 38.29 59.57
CA GLU A 652 -17.53 37.03 59.63
C GLU A 652 -16.95 36.66 58.22
N GLU A 653 -16.84 35.37 57.86
CA GLU A 653 -16.14 34.84 56.66
C GLU A 653 -16.82 33.59 56.06
N GLY A 654 -16.59 33.26 54.77
CA GLY A 654 -16.70 31.86 54.25
C GLY A 654 -17.46 31.62 52.92
N GLU A 655 -16.82 30.93 51.97
CA GLU A 655 -17.21 30.64 50.57
C GLU A 655 -18.64 30.09 50.27
N GLU A 656 -19.21 30.47 49.11
CA GLU A 656 -20.59 30.14 48.69
C GLU A 656 -20.70 29.06 47.57
N ARG A 657 -21.80 28.28 47.56
CA ARG A 657 -22.24 27.37 46.49
C ARG A 657 -23.70 27.66 46.10
N THR A 658 -24.06 27.64 44.80
CA THR A 658 -25.34 28.24 44.33
C THR A 658 -26.29 27.29 43.55
N GLN A 659 -27.59 27.47 43.79
CA GLN A 659 -28.85 26.86 43.30
C GLN A 659 -28.90 25.80 42.16
N ALA A 660 -28.07 25.86 41.10
CA ALA A 660 -28.37 25.15 39.83
C ALA A 660 -28.24 23.61 39.91
N TYR A 661 -27.41 23.10 40.80
CA TYR A 661 -27.06 21.68 40.91
C TYR A 661 -28.23 20.78 41.38
N TYR A 662 -29.14 21.30 42.20
CA TYR A 662 -30.23 20.51 42.80
C TYR A 662 -31.46 20.33 41.90
N VAL A 663 -31.62 21.17 40.87
CA VAL A 663 -32.76 21.10 39.94
C VAL A 663 -32.62 19.96 38.93
N ILE A 664 -31.38 19.65 38.51
CA ILE A 664 -31.10 18.63 37.49
C ILE A 664 -31.32 17.22 38.04
N LYS A 665 -30.96 16.95 39.30
CA LYS A 665 -31.12 15.62 39.91
C LYS A 665 -32.59 15.24 40.15
N ALA A 666 -33.44 16.21 40.51
CA ALA A 666 -34.87 15.98 40.73
C ALA A 666 -35.69 15.75 39.45
N ALA A 667 -35.11 16.01 38.26
CA ALA A 667 -35.78 15.78 36.99
C ALA A 667 -35.66 14.32 36.50
N GLN A 668 -34.52 13.66 36.74
CA GLN A 668 -34.24 12.31 36.23
C GLN A 668 -35.04 11.22 36.97
N GLU A 669 -35.15 11.31 38.30
CA GLU A 669 -35.94 10.36 39.12
C GLU A 669 -37.46 10.41 38.81
N ARG A 670 -37.92 11.42 38.07
CA ARG A 670 -39.35 11.63 37.74
C ARG A 670 -39.79 10.96 36.44
N GLU A 671 -38.87 10.71 35.50
CA GLU A 671 -39.19 10.07 34.21
C GLU A 671 -39.15 8.53 34.30
N GLU A 672 -38.27 7.98 35.15
CA GLU A 672 -38.14 6.53 35.35
C GLU A 672 -39.36 5.91 36.05
N LEU A 673 -39.97 6.63 37.00
CA LEU A 673 -41.21 6.21 37.68
C LEU A 673 -42.46 6.26 36.79
N GLN A 674 -42.44 7.04 35.70
CA GLN A 674 -43.58 7.15 34.79
C GLN A 674 -43.63 5.98 33.79
N ARG A 675 -42.48 5.51 33.30
CA ARG A 675 -42.41 4.36 32.37
C ARG A 675 -42.82 3.02 33.01
N TYR A 676 -42.73 2.88 34.33
CA TYR A 676 -43.18 1.67 35.04
C TYR A 676 -44.71 1.62 35.25
N GLY A 677 -45.41 2.75 35.16
CA GLY A 677 -46.88 2.81 35.25
C GLY A 677 -47.58 2.35 33.97
N ASP A 678 -47.10 2.81 32.81
CA ASP A 678 -47.75 2.56 31.52
C ASP A 678 -47.73 1.07 31.10
N GLU A 679 -46.74 0.29 31.54
CA GLU A 679 -46.66 -1.16 31.25
C GLU A 679 -47.64 -2.02 32.07
N LEU A 680 -48.10 -1.54 33.23
CA LEU A 680 -49.09 -2.23 34.06
C LEU A 680 -50.52 -1.95 33.56
N ASP A 681 -50.81 -0.70 33.20
CA ASP A 681 -52.13 -0.30 32.68
C ASP A 681 -52.47 -0.95 31.33
N SER A 682 -51.45 -1.23 30.51
CA SER A 682 -51.57 -1.98 29.25
C SER A 682 -52.05 -3.43 29.44
N LYS A 683 -51.69 -4.06 30.57
CA LYS A 683 -52.07 -5.46 30.88
C LYS A 683 -53.48 -5.57 31.46
N ILE A 684 -53.90 -4.61 32.30
CA ILE A 684 -55.25 -4.57 32.89
C ILE A 684 -56.31 -4.37 31.79
N ARG A 685 -56.08 -3.45 30.84
CA ARG A 685 -57.04 -3.13 29.77
C ARG A 685 -57.21 -4.20 28.69
N LYS A 686 -56.46 -5.32 28.72
CA LYS A 686 -56.71 -6.49 27.86
C LYS A 686 -57.62 -7.52 28.55
N ALA A 687 -57.34 -7.87 29.81
CA ALA A 687 -58.14 -8.84 30.56
C ALA A 687 -59.63 -8.43 30.71
N GLU A 688 -59.92 -7.14 30.87
CA GLU A 688 -61.29 -6.66 31.00
C GLU A 688 -62.16 -6.78 29.74
N ARG A 689 -61.56 -6.85 28.54
CA ARG A 689 -62.31 -6.93 27.28
C ARG A 689 -62.74 -8.36 26.94
N GLU A 690 -61.97 -9.35 27.37
CA GLU A 690 -62.26 -10.77 27.09
C GLU A 690 -63.37 -11.32 27.98
N ILE A 691 -63.48 -10.85 29.23
CA ILE A 691 -64.54 -11.27 30.17
C ILE A 691 -65.93 -10.76 29.77
N ARG A 692 -66.03 -9.55 29.19
CA ARG A 692 -67.34 -8.95 28.79
C ARG A 692 -67.92 -9.52 27.50
N ALA A 693 -67.10 -10.10 26.62
CA ALA A 693 -67.55 -10.67 25.35
C ALA A 693 -68.20 -12.07 25.50
N LEU A 694 -67.76 -12.86 26.49
CA LEU A 694 -68.24 -14.24 26.70
C LEU A 694 -69.54 -14.34 27.52
N ALA A 695 -69.89 -13.31 28.32
CA ALA A 695 -71.12 -13.32 29.10
C ALA A 695 -72.39 -13.06 28.24
N ASN A 696 -72.32 -12.10 27.31
CA ASN A 696 -73.51 -11.61 26.58
C ASN A 696 -74.04 -12.56 25.49
N THR A 697 -73.27 -13.56 25.05
CA THR A 697 -73.70 -14.51 24.01
C THR A 697 -74.44 -15.72 24.56
N LEU A 698 -74.19 -16.09 25.82
CA LEU A 698 -74.78 -17.29 26.46
C LEU A 698 -76.19 -17.02 27.03
N GLU A 699 -76.45 -15.79 27.48
CA GLU A 699 -77.76 -15.31 27.96
C GLU A 699 -78.83 -15.37 26.85
N HIS A 700 -78.47 -14.93 25.64
CA HIS A 700 -79.39 -14.76 24.51
C HIS A 700 -79.91 -16.08 23.91
N LEU A 701 -79.17 -17.18 24.12
CA LEU A 701 -79.47 -18.52 23.56
C LEU A 701 -80.40 -19.34 24.47
N LYS A 702 -80.34 -19.16 25.80
CA LYS A 702 -81.24 -19.84 26.75
C LYS A 702 -82.68 -19.32 26.69
N GLY A 703 -82.88 -18.03 26.49
CA GLY A 703 -84.20 -17.40 26.54
C GLY A 703 -85.16 -17.78 25.40
N ARG A 704 -84.65 -18.24 24.25
CA ARG A 704 -85.45 -18.46 23.03
C ARG A 704 -85.92 -19.92 22.85
N ASN A 705 -85.12 -20.90 23.28
CA ASN A 705 -85.48 -22.33 23.21
C ASN A 705 -86.56 -22.75 24.22
N SER A 706 -86.75 -22.00 25.32
CA SER A 706 -87.73 -22.36 26.35
C SER A 706 -89.19 -21.96 26.02
N LYS A 707 -89.45 -21.16 24.98
CA LYS A 707 -90.79 -20.58 24.73
C LYS A 707 -91.54 -21.17 23.53
N PHE A 708 -90.90 -22.01 22.72
CA PHE A 708 -91.52 -22.67 21.57
C PHE A 708 -91.93 -24.12 21.82
N ARG A 709 -91.44 -24.75 22.89
CA ARG A 709 -91.64 -26.18 23.16
C ARG A 709 -92.97 -26.51 23.84
N ASP A 710 -93.59 -25.53 24.50
CA ASP A 710 -94.68 -25.76 25.46
C ASP A 710 -96.08 -25.36 24.95
N SER A 711 -96.23 -25.00 23.65
CA SER A 711 -97.46 -24.36 23.15
C SER A 711 -98.50 -25.30 22.53
N PHE A 712 -98.12 -26.44 21.91
CA PHE A 712 -99.06 -27.25 21.09
C PHE A 712 -98.83 -28.78 21.14
N ALA A 713 -98.44 -29.31 22.30
CA ALA A 713 -98.26 -30.75 22.50
C ALA A 713 -99.08 -31.31 23.67
N ALA A 714 -100.42 -31.16 23.64
CA ALA A 714 -101.35 -31.98 24.44
C ALA A 714 -102.84 -31.81 24.05
N LYS A 715 -103.32 -32.60 23.08
CA LYS A 715 -104.54 -33.45 23.12
C LYS A 715 -105.12 -33.67 21.71
N GLY A 716 -105.09 -34.92 21.27
CA GLY A 716 -105.92 -35.42 20.18
C GLY A 716 -106.80 -36.57 20.67
N ASP A 717 -107.69 -37.07 19.82
CA ASP A 717 -108.40 -38.33 19.95
C ASP A 717 -108.41 -39.06 18.58
N GLU A 718 -108.41 -40.38 18.61
CA GLU A 718 -107.94 -41.21 17.49
C GLU A 718 -109.01 -41.48 16.42
N SER A 719 -109.12 -40.60 15.41
CA SER A 719 -109.67 -40.97 14.10
C SER A 719 -108.84 -40.45 12.90
N GLU A 720 -107.57 -40.10 13.13
CA GLU A 720 -106.62 -39.68 12.07
C GLU A 720 -105.57 -40.77 11.72
N GLN A 721 -105.59 -41.91 12.43
CA GLN A 721 -104.59 -42.99 12.32
C GLN A 721 -104.40 -43.56 10.91
N GLN A 722 -105.38 -43.39 10.00
CA GLN A 722 -105.29 -43.87 8.60
C GLN A 722 -104.84 -42.78 7.61
N MET A 723 -104.96 -41.49 7.96
CA MET A 723 -104.38 -40.39 7.18
C MET A 723 -102.91 -40.13 7.55
N LYS A 724 -102.54 -40.51 8.78
CA LYS A 724 -101.18 -40.48 9.33
C LYS A 724 -100.18 -41.26 8.48
N ASN A 725 -100.51 -42.48 8.06
CA ASN A 725 -99.59 -43.36 7.32
C ASN A 725 -99.16 -42.77 5.95
N ALA A 726 -100.04 -42.00 5.28
CA ALA A 726 -99.72 -41.38 3.98
C ALA A 726 -98.79 -40.16 4.10
N LEU A 727 -98.78 -39.49 5.25
CA LEU A 727 -97.85 -38.40 5.58
C LEU A 727 -96.55 -38.91 6.20
N GLU A 728 -96.58 -40.04 6.92
CA GLU A 728 -95.40 -40.65 7.53
C GLU A 728 -94.33 -41.04 6.50
N ASP A 729 -94.68 -41.53 5.31
CA ASP A 729 -93.68 -41.87 4.28
C ASP A 729 -93.02 -40.63 3.63
N GLN A 730 -93.73 -39.50 3.50
CA GLN A 730 -93.10 -38.24 3.09
C GLN A 730 -92.21 -37.66 4.20
N CYS A 731 -92.62 -37.80 5.46
CA CYS A 731 -91.78 -37.45 6.61
C CYS A 731 -90.56 -38.39 6.74
N ARG A 732 -90.63 -39.64 6.29
CA ARG A 732 -89.53 -40.62 6.38
C ARG A 732 -88.34 -40.23 5.51
N GLY A 733 -88.58 -39.78 4.28
CA GLY A 733 -87.52 -39.26 3.39
C GLY A 733 -86.83 -38.01 3.94
N ALA A 734 -87.58 -37.08 4.54
CA ALA A 734 -87.03 -35.90 5.19
C ALA A 734 -86.27 -36.22 6.49
N THR A 735 -86.80 -37.14 7.31
CA THR A 735 -86.18 -37.53 8.58
C THR A 735 -84.90 -38.35 8.39
N GLU A 736 -84.71 -39.08 7.28
CA GLU A 736 -83.42 -39.74 7.02
C GLU A 736 -82.30 -38.75 6.71
N GLN A 737 -82.55 -37.72 5.89
CA GLN A 737 -81.59 -36.64 5.64
C GLN A 737 -81.28 -35.84 6.92
N LEU A 738 -82.33 -35.56 7.70
CA LEU A 738 -82.21 -34.90 9.00
C LEU A 738 -81.47 -35.79 10.01
N SER A 739 -81.63 -37.12 9.97
CA SER A 739 -80.90 -38.06 10.86
C SER A 739 -79.41 -38.18 10.55
N LYS A 740 -79.00 -38.05 9.28
CA LYS A 740 -77.56 -38.01 8.93
C LYS A 740 -76.93 -36.73 9.47
N ARG A 741 -77.56 -35.59 9.23
CA ARG A 741 -77.11 -34.30 9.79
C ARG A 741 -77.17 -34.28 11.31
N GLU A 742 -78.18 -34.88 11.94
CA GLU A 742 -78.21 -35.05 13.40
C GLU A 742 -77.12 -35.97 13.94
N ARG A 743 -76.70 -37.02 13.23
CA ARG A 743 -75.57 -37.85 13.70
C ARG A 743 -74.26 -37.06 13.68
N GLU A 744 -73.98 -36.34 12.60
CA GLU A 744 -72.83 -35.44 12.46
C GLU A 744 -72.86 -34.30 13.51
N LEU A 745 -74.04 -33.73 13.74
CA LEU A 745 -74.24 -32.64 14.71
C LEU A 745 -74.21 -33.17 16.15
N ARG A 746 -74.67 -34.40 16.44
CA ARG A 746 -74.55 -35.06 17.76
C ARG A 746 -73.12 -35.52 18.06
N THR A 747 -72.30 -35.91 17.07
CA THR A 747 -70.87 -36.18 17.31
C THR A 747 -70.11 -34.90 17.60
N LEU A 748 -70.35 -33.83 16.84
CA LEU A 748 -69.80 -32.50 17.13
C LEU A 748 -70.29 -31.96 18.48
N GLN A 749 -71.57 -32.11 18.81
CA GLN A 749 -72.13 -31.70 20.11
C GLN A 749 -71.57 -32.53 21.26
N LYS A 750 -71.34 -33.84 21.11
CA LYS A 750 -70.70 -34.62 22.18
C LYS A 750 -69.26 -34.18 22.42
N GLN A 751 -68.48 -33.96 21.37
CA GLN A 751 -67.12 -33.41 21.50
C GLN A 751 -67.16 -32.01 22.14
N TYR A 752 -68.03 -31.14 21.65
CA TYR A 752 -68.20 -29.79 22.19
C TYR A 752 -68.71 -29.79 23.63
N GLU A 753 -69.61 -30.70 24.03
CA GLU A 753 -70.11 -30.85 25.39
C GLU A 753 -69.09 -31.50 26.34
N GLU A 754 -68.27 -32.45 25.88
CA GLU A 754 -67.19 -33.03 26.67
C GLU A 754 -66.10 -31.99 26.93
N ASP A 755 -65.74 -31.20 25.92
CA ASP A 755 -64.80 -30.08 26.09
C ASP A 755 -65.43 -28.92 26.87
N MET A 756 -66.73 -28.60 26.71
CA MET A 756 -67.42 -27.65 27.58
C MET A 756 -67.50 -28.15 29.02
N LYS A 757 -67.75 -29.44 29.27
CA LYS A 757 -67.77 -30.01 30.63
C LYS A 757 -66.39 -29.95 31.26
N ARG A 758 -65.32 -30.31 30.54
CA ARG A 758 -63.94 -30.15 31.01
C ARG A 758 -63.61 -28.68 31.30
N LEU A 759 -63.94 -27.77 30.39
CA LEU A 759 -63.67 -26.35 30.55
C LEU A 759 -64.49 -25.73 31.69
N MET A 760 -65.74 -26.15 31.87
CA MET A 760 -66.64 -25.71 32.93
C MET A 760 -66.29 -26.34 34.29
N GLU A 761 -65.80 -27.58 34.36
CA GLU A 761 -65.23 -28.17 35.58
C GLU A 761 -63.93 -27.47 36.00
N ILE A 762 -63.08 -27.09 35.04
CA ILE A 762 -61.86 -26.33 35.29
C ILE A 762 -62.19 -24.88 35.70
N GLN A 763 -63.14 -24.22 35.02
CA GLN A 763 -63.61 -22.88 35.39
C GLN A 763 -64.33 -22.88 36.74
N THR A 764 -65.21 -23.83 37.03
CA THR A 764 -65.87 -23.91 38.35
C THR A 764 -64.90 -24.27 39.46
N ARG A 765 -63.87 -25.11 39.24
CA ARG A 765 -62.76 -25.27 40.20
C ARG A 765 -61.97 -23.97 40.38
N ASN A 766 -61.68 -23.23 39.31
CA ASN A 766 -60.97 -21.94 39.41
C ASN A 766 -61.80 -20.88 40.15
N ASP A 767 -63.09 -20.79 39.85
CA ASP A 767 -64.03 -19.85 40.46
C ASP A 767 -64.34 -20.20 41.90
N THR A 768 -64.47 -21.49 42.25
CA THR A 768 -64.62 -21.91 43.65
C THR A 768 -63.35 -21.64 44.44
N LEU A 769 -62.15 -21.91 43.89
CA LEU A 769 -60.89 -21.55 44.54
C LEU A 769 -60.70 -20.03 44.68
N LYS A 770 -61.06 -19.23 43.66
CA LYS A 770 -61.02 -17.76 43.73
C LYS A 770 -62.06 -17.19 44.69
N ARG A 771 -63.28 -17.74 44.73
CA ARG A 771 -64.30 -17.36 45.71
C ARG A 771 -63.88 -17.77 47.11
N MET A 772 -63.34 -18.97 47.33
CA MET A 772 -62.79 -19.36 48.63
C MET A 772 -61.62 -18.47 49.06
N ALA A 773 -60.74 -18.06 48.14
CA ALA A 773 -59.69 -17.08 48.44
C ALA A 773 -60.27 -15.72 48.83
N ALA A 774 -61.15 -15.14 48.01
CA ALA A 774 -61.78 -13.85 48.28
C ALA A 774 -62.68 -13.88 49.53
N GLU A 775 -63.42 -14.96 49.76
CA GLU A 775 -64.24 -15.17 50.95
C GLU A 775 -63.38 -15.40 52.19
N THR A 776 -62.24 -16.09 52.13
CA THR A 776 -61.34 -16.19 53.29
C THR A 776 -60.68 -14.85 53.63
N GLU A 777 -60.38 -14.03 52.63
CA GLU A 777 -59.83 -12.68 52.82
C GLU A 777 -60.90 -11.71 53.38
N ASN A 778 -62.12 -11.74 52.84
CA ASN A 778 -63.24 -10.89 53.28
C ASN A 778 -63.84 -11.36 54.63
N ASN A 779 -63.91 -12.67 54.90
CA ASN A 779 -64.33 -13.20 56.21
C ASN A 779 -63.31 -12.89 57.31
N LYS A 780 -62.01 -12.77 56.97
CA LYS A 780 -60.98 -12.30 57.92
C LYS A 780 -61.21 -10.85 58.34
N GLU A 781 -61.71 -9.99 57.45
CA GLU A 781 -62.12 -8.63 57.76
C GLU A 781 -63.48 -8.56 58.48
N GLN A 782 -64.46 -9.38 58.07
CA GLN A 782 -65.81 -9.38 58.66
C GLN A 782 -65.89 -10.01 60.06
N LEU A 783 -65.15 -11.09 60.34
CA LEU A 783 -65.07 -11.64 61.70
C LEU A 783 -64.42 -10.65 62.68
N GLY A 784 -63.47 -9.84 62.20
CA GLY A 784 -62.89 -8.74 62.97
C GLY A 784 -63.90 -7.66 63.38
N SER A 785 -65.00 -7.48 62.64
CA SER A 785 -66.03 -6.47 62.94
C SER A 785 -67.27 -7.04 63.64
N GLN A 786 -67.70 -8.27 63.34
CA GLN A 786 -68.94 -8.83 63.91
C GLN A 786 -68.82 -9.27 65.38
N ILE A 787 -67.62 -9.64 65.85
CA ILE A 787 -67.35 -9.92 67.28
C ILE A 787 -67.68 -8.69 68.15
N SER A 788 -67.48 -7.48 67.63
CA SER A 788 -67.79 -6.21 68.30
C SER A 788 -69.30 -6.03 68.54
N VAL A 789 -70.14 -6.42 67.57
CA VAL A 789 -71.58 -6.05 67.56
C VAL A 789 -72.47 -7.03 68.35
N GLN A 790 -72.13 -8.32 68.40
CA GLN A 790 -72.98 -9.30 69.11
C GLN A 790 -72.96 -9.15 70.63
N GLN A 791 -71.98 -8.44 71.20
CA GLN A 791 -71.93 -8.13 72.63
C GLN A 791 -73.05 -7.15 73.06
N GLU A 792 -73.57 -6.28 72.17
CA GLU A 792 -74.54 -5.21 72.53
C GLU A 792 -76.03 -5.61 72.49
N LYS A 793 -76.39 -6.73 71.86
CA LYS A 793 -77.81 -7.05 71.59
C LYS A 793 -78.45 -7.99 72.60
N LEU A 794 -77.65 -8.78 73.31
CA LEU A 794 -78.14 -9.78 74.27
C LEU A 794 -78.79 -9.12 75.51
N GLU A 795 -78.39 -7.90 75.87
CA GLU A 795 -78.97 -7.12 76.97
C GLU A 795 -80.45 -6.75 76.79
N ARG A 796 -80.99 -6.71 75.56
CA ARG A 796 -82.32 -6.12 75.28
C ARG A 796 -83.50 -7.09 75.40
N ALA A 797 -83.29 -8.41 75.36
CA ALA A 797 -84.38 -9.38 75.17
C ALA A 797 -85.20 -9.72 76.45
N ILE A 798 -84.78 -9.26 77.63
CA ILE A 798 -85.26 -9.78 78.92
C ILE A 798 -86.62 -9.20 79.37
N ASN A 799 -87.10 -8.09 78.78
CA ASN A 799 -87.96 -7.14 79.53
C ASN A 799 -89.50 -7.23 79.41
N LEU A 800 -90.12 -7.98 78.48
CA LEU A 800 -91.52 -7.66 78.04
C LEU A 800 -92.60 -8.76 78.10
N ALA A 801 -92.38 -9.88 78.79
CA ALA A 801 -93.26 -11.07 78.71
C ALA A 801 -94.50 -11.15 79.67
N ARG A 802 -95.06 -10.05 80.21
CA ARG A 802 -95.71 -10.11 81.55
C ARG A 802 -97.24 -10.23 81.74
N ASN A 803 -98.13 -9.55 81.01
CA ASN A 803 -99.56 -9.39 81.40
C ASN A 803 -100.52 -9.86 80.27
N LYS A 804 -101.41 -10.88 80.33
CA LYS A 804 -102.32 -11.50 81.35
C LYS A 804 -103.46 -10.56 81.83
N GLU A 805 -104.69 -10.99 82.16
CA GLU A 805 -105.55 -12.21 81.97
C GLU A 805 -106.91 -11.93 82.69
N THR A 806 -108.06 -12.43 82.22
CA THR A 806 -109.29 -12.80 83.01
C THR A 806 -110.39 -13.34 82.05
N SER A 807 -111.15 -14.44 82.22
CA SER A 807 -111.75 -15.16 83.39
C SER A 807 -113.23 -14.76 83.63
N LEU A 808 -114.24 -15.64 83.76
CA LEU A 808 -114.44 -17.10 83.50
C LEU A 808 -115.96 -17.40 83.61
N ASP A 809 -116.45 -18.58 83.18
CA ASP A 809 -117.74 -19.11 83.68
C ASP A 809 -117.76 -20.65 83.80
N ARG A 810 -118.52 -21.18 84.77
CA ARG A 810 -118.22 -22.44 85.47
C ARG A 810 -118.57 -23.73 84.73
N ALA A 811 -119.21 -23.66 83.57
CA ALA A 811 -119.33 -24.80 82.65
C ALA A 811 -117.95 -25.29 82.13
N GLN A 812 -116.93 -24.43 82.15
CA GLN A 812 -115.59 -24.72 81.64
C GLN A 812 -114.79 -25.68 82.53
N GLU A 813 -115.14 -25.85 83.81
CA GLU A 813 -114.33 -26.60 84.78
C GLU A 813 -114.41 -28.13 84.58
N LEU A 814 -115.57 -28.67 84.18
CA LEU A 814 -115.72 -30.08 83.80
C LEU A 814 -115.23 -30.36 82.37
N ASP A 815 -115.43 -29.45 81.42
CA ASP A 815 -114.96 -29.66 80.05
C ASP A 815 -113.42 -29.59 79.96
N LEU A 816 -112.75 -28.71 80.71
CA LEU A 816 -111.28 -28.69 80.77
C LEU A 816 -110.67 -30.04 81.20
N ARG A 817 -111.27 -30.70 82.20
CA ARG A 817 -110.79 -32.01 82.68
C ARG A 817 -111.00 -33.11 81.65
N LEU A 818 -112.10 -33.07 80.90
CA LEU A 818 -112.37 -34.01 79.81
C LEU A 818 -111.45 -33.76 78.59
N GLN A 819 -111.19 -32.49 78.25
CA GLN A 819 -110.30 -32.11 77.16
C GLN A 819 -108.84 -32.48 77.45
N LEU A 820 -108.33 -32.24 78.66
CA LEU A 820 -106.95 -32.60 79.06
C LEU A 820 -106.67 -34.10 78.95
N ALA A 821 -107.65 -34.96 79.26
CA ALA A 821 -107.52 -36.40 79.06
C ALA A 821 -107.51 -36.78 77.56
N LYS A 822 -108.37 -36.16 76.75
CA LYS A 822 -108.45 -36.40 75.30
C LYS A 822 -107.20 -35.91 74.55
N THR A 823 -106.58 -34.80 74.95
CA THR A 823 -105.37 -34.29 74.29
C THR A 823 -104.14 -35.16 74.55
N LYS A 824 -103.97 -35.70 75.77
CA LYS A 824 -102.86 -36.62 76.09
C LYS A 824 -102.87 -37.87 75.20
N ASN A 825 -104.02 -38.55 75.09
CA ASN A 825 -104.14 -39.73 74.22
C ASN A 825 -103.94 -39.39 72.73
N ARG A 826 -104.43 -38.24 72.26
CA ARG A 826 -104.31 -37.84 70.85
C ARG A 826 -102.86 -37.56 70.45
N CYS A 827 -102.06 -36.98 71.35
CA CYS A 827 -100.65 -36.67 71.07
C CYS A 827 -99.77 -37.93 71.01
N LEU A 828 -99.96 -38.87 71.94
CA LEU A 828 -99.22 -40.15 71.97
C LEU A 828 -99.51 -41.02 70.73
N MET A 829 -100.76 -41.08 70.28
CA MET A 829 -101.11 -41.81 69.05
C MET A 829 -100.49 -41.16 67.81
N SER A 830 -100.42 -39.81 67.76
CA SER A 830 -99.81 -39.09 66.63
C SER A 830 -98.30 -39.32 66.51
N THR A 831 -97.57 -39.41 67.63
CA THR A 831 -96.12 -39.68 67.60
C THR A 831 -95.81 -41.10 67.13
N LEU A 832 -96.65 -42.07 67.47
CA LEU A 832 -96.51 -43.46 67.01
C LEU A 832 -96.80 -43.61 65.51
N THR A 833 -97.70 -42.81 64.93
CA THR A 833 -97.95 -42.86 63.48
C THR A 833 -96.77 -42.32 62.67
N ILE A 834 -96.14 -41.23 63.09
CA ILE A 834 -94.99 -40.64 62.37
C ILE A 834 -93.77 -41.58 62.41
N LEU A 835 -93.53 -42.24 63.55
CA LEU A 835 -92.47 -43.25 63.68
C LEU A 835 -92.71 -44.50 62.80
N SER A 836 -93.96 -44.80 62.44
CA SER A 836 -94.29 -45.89 61.51
C SER A 836 -94.12 -45.48 60.03
N THR A 837 -94.32 -44.20 59.67
CA THR A 837 -94.14 -43.74 58.28
C THR A 837 -92.69 -43.49 57.89
N ASP A 838 -91.86 -43.01 58.82
CA ASP A 838 -90.54 -42.48 58.48
C ASP A 838 -89.44 -43.57 58.52
N ILE A 839 -89.69 -44.70 59.19
CA ILE A 839 -88.74 -45.83 59.29
C ILE A 839 -89.48 -47.18 59.09
N PRO A 840 -89.57 -47.70 57.86
CA PRO A 840 -90.31 -48.93 57.54
C PRO A 840 -89.86 -50.15 58.36
N GLU A 841 -88.57 -50.24 58.68
CA GLU A 841 -87.96 -51.34 59.44
C GLU A 841 -88.47 -51.44 60.89
N ILE A 842 -88.92 -50.32 61.48
CA ILE A 842 -89.46 -50.28 62.85
C ILE A 842 -90.98 -50.53 62.86
N SER A 843 -91.67 -50.35 61.72
CA SER A 843 -93.13 -50.55 61.61
C SER A 843 -93.56 -51.95 62.09
N HIS A 844 -92.82 -53.00 61.70
CA HIS A 844 -93.09 -54.37 62.11
C HIS A 844 -93.00 -54.62 63.63
N LEU A 845 -92.14 -53.90 64.34
CA LEU A 845 -92.01 -53.98 65.80
C LEU A 845 -93.14 -53.23 66.52
N ILE A 846 -93.57 -52.09 65.98
CA ILE A 846 -94.68 -51.30 66.52
C ILE A 846 -96.02 -52.00 66.31
N GLU A 847 -96.25 -52.59 65.13
CA GLU A 847 -97.45 -53.38 64.84
C GLU A 847 -97.51 -54.64 65.72
N SER A 848 -96.40 -55.39 65.84
CA SER A 848 -96.30 -56.57 66.71
C SER A 848 -96.64 -56.26 68.18
N ALA A 849 -96.11 -55.17 68.74
CA ALA A 849 -96.37 -54.77 70.12
C ALA A 849 -97.83 -54.31 70.36
N LEU A 850 -98.51 -53.79 69.33
CA LEU A 850 -99.89 -53.29 69.42
C LEU A 850 -100.94 -54.38 69.14
N GLU A 851 -100.62 -55.37 68.31
CA GLU A 851 -101.42 -56.60 68.19
C GLU A 851 -101.39 -57.43 69.49
N GLN A 852 -100.24 -57.50 70.18
CA GLN A 852 -100.13 -58.14 71.50
C GLN A 852 -100.99 -57.50 72.60
N HIS A 853 -101.42 -56.23 72.42
CA HIS A 853 -102.22 -55.49 73.39
C HIS A 853 -103.66 -55.13 72.93
N GLY A 854 -104.08 -55.57 71.74
CA GLY A 854 -105.47 -55.41 71.28
C GLY A 854 -105.89 -53.96 70.97
N ILE A 855 -104.95 -53.08 70.62
CA ILE A 855 -105.21 -51.66 70.32
C ILE A 855 -104.79 -51.35 68.88
N LYS A 856 -105.74 -51.03 68.01
CA LYS A 856 -105.46 -50.72 66.59
C LYS A 856 -104.99 -49.27 66.40
N ILE A 857 -103.96 -49.08 65.57
CA ILE A 857 -103.46 -47.77 65.14
C ILE A 857 -104.49 -47.11 64.20
N PRO A 858 -104.91 -45.85 64.43
CA PRO A 858 -105.70 -45.10 63.46
C PRO A 858 -104.81 -44.62 62.31
N SER A 859 -105.09 -45.07 61.07
CA SER A 859 -104.35 -44.66 59.85
C SER A 859 -104.58 -43.20 59.41
N ARG A 860 -105.13 -42.36 60.31
CA ARG A 860 -105.19 -40.91 60.17
C ARG A 860 -105.04 -40.27 61.56
N PRO A 861 -103.86 -39.74 61.92
CA PRO A 861 -103.70 -39.01 63.18
C PRO A 861 -104.55 -37.73 63.10
N PRO A 862 -105.53 -37.55 63.99
CA PRO A 862 -106.60 -36.59 63.75
C PRO A 862 -106.16 -35.18 64.15
N SER A 863 -106.20 -34.24 63.21
CA SER A 863 -105.76 -32.85 63.39
C SER A 863 -106.36 -32.20 64.63
N SER A 864 -105.54 -31.96 65.65
CA SER A 864 -105.77 -30.92 66.66
C SER A 864 -104.50 -30.05 66.69
N ALA A 865 -104.44 -28.90 66.02
CA ALA A 865 -105.56 -28.06 65.55
C ALA A 865 -106.66 -27.88 66.62
N GLY A 866 -106.25 -27.77 67.88
CA GLY A 866 -106.66 -26.57 68.59
C GLY A 866 -105.66 -25.46 68.26
N SER A 867 -105.53 -24.40 69.03
CA SER A 867 -105.83 -24.30 70.45
C SER A 867 -105.59 -22.87 70.98
N ARG A 868 -105.36 -21.88 70.10
CA ARG A 868 -104.00 -21.32 69.89
C ARG A 868 -103.16 -22.36 69.12
N SER A 869 -102.84 -22.24 67.83
CA SER A 869 -102.84 -21.08 66.93
C SER A 869 -103.89 -21.21 65.79
N SER A 870 -103.80 -20.30 64.81
CA SER A 870 -104.49 -20.23 63.51
C SER A 870 -106.03 -20.10 63.47
N ARG A 871 -106.49 -18.85 63.29
CA ARG A 871 -107.62 -18.54 62.42
C ARG A 871 -107.53 -17.12 61.85
N ALA A 872 -106.91 -16.99 60.68
CA ALA A 872 -107.26 -15.94 59.73
C ALA A 872 -108.20 -16.58 58.70
N SER A 873 -109.44 -16.10 58.63
CA SER A 873 -110.42 -16.57 57.65
C SER A 873 -110.04 -16.16 56.24
N SER A 874 -110.15 -17.08 55.29
CA SER A 874 -110.12 -16.77 53.87
C SER A 874 -111.47 -16.21 53.38
N ARG A 875 -111.44 -15.63 52.18
CA ARG A 875 -112.56 -15.13 51.36
C ARG A 875 -113.20 -13.82 51.88
N GLY A 876 -113.26 -12.74 51.11
CA GLY A 876 -112.73 -12.45 49.77
C GLY A 876 -113.77 -11.77 48.89
N SER A 877 -113.39 -11.32 47.69
CA SER A 877 -114.29 -11.18 46.54
C SER A 877 -113.49 -10.88 45.28
N ARG A 878 -114.04 -11.38 44.17
CA ARG A 878 -113.90 -10.90 42.79
C ARG A 878 -113.40 -9.44 42.67
N ARG A 879 -112.22 -9.26 42.07
CA ARG A 879 -112.15 -8.84 40.67
C ARG A 879 -110.92 -9.47 40.01
#